data_AF-A0AAW1SBF3-F1
#
_entry.id   AF-A0AAW1SBF3-F1
#
_cell.length_a   1.000
_cell.length_b   1.000
_cell.length_c   1.000
_cell.angle_alpha   90.00
_cell.angle_beta   90.00
_cell.angle_gamma   90.00
#
_symmetry.space_group_name_H-M   'P 1'
#
loop_
_entity.id
_entity.type
_entity.pdbx_description
1 polymer ?
#
loop_
_entity_poly.entity_id
_entity_poly.type
_entity_poly.pdbx_seq_one_letter_code
_entity_poly.pdbx_strand_id
1 'polypeptide(L)'
;MRSDRKVAVIGSGITGLSAAWLLHRSGVKVTLYEKSNICGGHTWTDSSMGFLVDLGFQVFNLSTYPNFVGFLDQLGVDSEPSDMSFACSVDGGRVEWGSDGLAGIFAQRKNLFSLSHWRMIWDVIRFGRHAPKVLEPALAERYACMSMGEYLQRNGYSRAFQDNYVLPMCAAVWSVPNSQVLAFPVVMLVRFWVNHHLLELTQRPIWRVVKGRSRSYVDRILRELEDVRLGAEVARVTPAKPGGQATVSVRGGSQESFDAVVLATHSDTSLQLLADSAPQGVEEVLRAIPYGTNQVYLHTDTSLMARNRQAWASWNFIGAKGNPETTPVCVSYWVNRLQRVPADAPETFVTLNPPHPPAQDKTALHAQLAHPVFSFASLRAQEQLHHVQGKGGIHYAGAWCGYGFHEDGIRAGIAAAEALGATVPWDSISCNPRTSLLDMFYMLLFTRFARQAISVGHLRIILPNGAELEFGTTPADCSSRPVAKNTSASQEESWHMLPASQATMRLFRYDFFRRIVTRHDVGLGESYMHGDFEVNDLGALLALLTANLVNIQASRGSLGVLNWIGDGLLRLAHATRGNTLFGSRSNIAQHYDAGNAMYKLFLDPSMTYSSAVFRYPGEGLEQAQMNKLDDLIAQAGICATDHVLDIGFGWGSGAIRAVQTTGCRVTGMTLSKQQLEEASERVERAGLSNSITLLFCDYRDLSLPGNFDKVISCEMIEAVGHEHLPAYFHAIGRALKPGGRAAIQAICNPDDRYDAYCRSSDFIREQIFPGGHLPCVGAMVDAAVGSGLSLSGLRNIGPHYATTLRAWRQGWEARKDDALALGYDATFWRKYRFYFAYCEAGFDAKYILNMQITWTKTEATQEVEHYRPRADLQPAEDACRMDPSLQGQIVQCVYFFLAGVVVSKRHLLLLGPAACFAFGLLRVFIAWTASHCLPSFRSMTPEAKAWWSADLVHLLYGLMAAVAAVSYLVASGGHALDLDWQAEAAGLKVLADALVCISAGFCAFFLWTIILHRLYNQSPLTMLHYTILLSWTTAAAYKSEHTPFLACLLISQLHSCLNILHHLFGLMQPSRPRLQRNLQQLQLLSLPVCCLIPQLAALRSILSHRTAFRQQAYFWLAVAGMLWMLLMSCRKLRHLTPKARLPARSQ
;
A
#
# COMPACT_ATOMS: atom_id res chain seq x y z
N MET A 1 1.15 26.97 -27.74
CA MET A 1 0.97 26.36 -29.08
C MET A 1 -0.35 26.86 -29.68
N ARG A 2 -0.47 26.96 -31.01
CA ARG A 2 -1.49 27.75 -31.76
C ARG A 2 -2.95 27.47 -31.31
N SER A 3 -3.62 28.48 -30.74
CA SER A 3 -5.01 28.44 -30.23
C SER A 3 -6.11 28.54 -31.31
N ASP A 4 -5.75 28.55 -32.60
CA ASP A 4 -6.71 28.78 -33.70
C ASP A 4 -6.92 27.58 -34.63
N ARG A 5 -6.33 26.41 -34.32
CA ARG A 5 -6.47 25.23 -35.18
C ARG A 5 -7.92 24.71 -35.17
N LYS A 6 -8.47 24.43 -36.34
CA LYS A 6 -9.82 23.92 -36.54
C LYS A 6 -9.79 22.47 -37.07
N VAL A 7 -10.43 21.55 -36.36
CA VAL A 7 -10.42 20.11 -36.68
C VAL A 7 -11.85 19.58 -36.81
N ALA A 8 -12.11 18.84 -37.88
CA ALA A 8 -13.34 18.06 -38.00
C ALA A 8 -13.12 16.64 -37.49
N VAL A 9 -14.03 16.13 -36.69
CA VAL A 9 -14.08 14.71 -36.30
C VAL A 9 -15.33 14.10 -36.92
N ILE A 10 -15.18 13.05 -37.73
CA ILE A 10 -16.29 12.43 -38.45
C ILE A 10 -16.57 11.06 -37.85
N GLY A 11 -17.79 10.89 -37.32
CA GLY A 11 -18.24 9.73 -36.58
C GLY A 11 -18.13 9.95 -35.08
N SER A 12 -19.22 9.69 -34.34
CA SER A 12 -19.29 9.90 -32.88
C SER A 12 -19.24 8.58 -32.08
N GLY A 13 -18.61 7.54 -32.62
CA GLY A 13 -18.24 6.37 -31.82
C GLY A 13 -17.27 6.73 -30.70
N ILE A 14 -16.93 5.77 -29.83
CA ILE A 14 -15.94 6.01 -28.75
C ILE A 14 -14.64 6.66 -29.25
N THR A 15 -14.17 6.27 -30.44
CA THR A 15 -12.99 6.86 -31.09
C THR A 15 -13.15 8.35 -31.37
N GLY A 16 -14.30 8.74 -31.95
CA GLY A 16 -14.55 10.13 -32.31
C GLY A 16 -14.84 10.99 -31.08
N LEU A 17 -15.63 10.46 -30.14
CA LEU A 17 -15.91 11.13 -28.87
C LEU A 17 -14.64 11.38 -28.06
N SER A 18 -13.75 10.39 -27.94
CA SER A 18 -12.49 10.57 -27.20
C SER A 18 -11.54 11.55 -27.92
N ALA A 19 -11.42 11.46 -29.25
CA ALA A 19 -10.60 12.39 -30.03
C ALA A 19 -11.11 13.83 -29.94
N ALA A 20 -12.42 14.03 -30.15
CA ALA A 20 -13.05 15.34 -30.10
C ALA A 20 -12.92 15.99 -28.72
N TRP A 21 -13.17 15.21 -27.67
CA TRP A 21 -13.08 15.69 -26.29
C TRP A 21 -11.65 16.08 -25.90
N LEU A 22 -10.64 15.26 -26.25
CA LEU A 22 -9.24 15.56 -25.97
C LEU A 22 -8.74 16.81 -26.71
N LEU A 23 -9.10 16.94 -27.99
CA LEU A 23 -8.78 18.10 -28.81
C LEU A 23 -9.42 19.38 -28.23
N HIS A 24 -10.71 19.32 -27.88
CA HIS A 24 -11.42 20.43 -27.27
C HIS A 24 -10.76 20.87 -25.94
N ARG A 25 -10.48 19.92 -25.03
CA ARG A 25 -9.79 20.20 -23.76
C ARG A 25 -8.37 20.74 -23.94
N SER A 26 -7.75 20.47 -25.07
CA SER A 26 -6.43 21.01 -25.45
C SER A 26 -6.51 22.37 -26.16
N GLY A 27 -7.69 23.00 -26.23
CA GLY A 27 -7.91 24.33 -26.82
C GLY A 27 -8.05 24.34 -28.35
N VAL A 28 -8.31 23.19 -28.98
CA VAL A 28 -8.56 23.09 -30.44
C VAL A 28 -10.03 23.32 -30.72
N LYS A 29 -10.37 24.06 -31.79
CA LYS A 29 -11.76 24.22 -32.24
C LYS A 29 -12.20 22.94 -32.96
N VAL A 30 -13.14 22.20 -32.37
CA VAL A 30 -13.58 20.90 -32.88
C VAL A 30 -15.02 20.98 -33.37
N THR A 31 -15.27 20.46 -34.57
CA THR A 31 -16.62 20.15 -35.06
C THR A 31 -16.78 18.63 -35.14
N LEU A 32 -17.71 18.07 -34.37
CA LEU A 32 -18.04 16.64 -34.40
C LEU A 32 -19.24 16.40 -35.32
N TYR A 33 -19.05 15.61 -36.37
CA TYR A 33 -20.11 15.21 -37.31
C TYR A 33 -20.62 13.80 -37.00
N GLU A 34 -21.94 13.65 -36.87
CA GLU A 34 -22.61 12.37 -36.70
C GLU A 34 -23.76 12.24 -37.69
N LYS A 35 -23.83 11.11 -38.41
CA LYS A 35 -24.88 10.85 -39.40
C LYS A 35 -26.23 10.57 -38.75
N SER A 36 -26.22 10.01 -37.54
CA SER A 36 -27.42 9.70 -36.75
C SER A 36 -27.91 10.91 -35.96
N ASN A 37 -29.15 10.83 -35.46
CA ASN A 37 -29.71 11.82 -34.54
C ASN A 37 -29.24 11.61 -33.09
N ILE A 38 -28.38 10.63 -32.84
CA ILE A 38 -27.80 10.32 -31.52
C ILE A 38 -26.31 10.03 -31.65
N CYS A 39 -25.51 10.44 -30.66
CA CYS A 39 -24.09 10.09 -30.59
C CYS A 39 -23.83 8.72 -29.97
N GLY A 40 -22.68 8.13 -30.32
CA GLY A 40 -22.14 6.95 -29.64
C GLY A 40 -21.85 5.77 -30.56
N GLY A 41 -22.54 5.64 -31.71
CA GLY A 41 -22.37 4.49 -32.59
C GLY A 41 -22.67 3.17 -31.87
N HIS A 42 -21.65 2.31 -31.68
CA HIS A 42 -21.79 1.08 -30.86
C HIS A 42 -21.86 1.35 -29.36
N THR A 43 -21.52 2.56 -28.90
CA THR A 43 -21.86 3.04 -27.57
C THR A 43 -23.35 3.40 -27.56
N TRP A 44 -24.20 2.42 -27.24
CA TRP A 44 -25.64 2.61 -27.36
C TRP A 44 -26.37 2.03 -26.15
N THR A 45 -26.94 2.93 -25.37
CA THR A 45 -27.91 2.62 -24.33
C THR A 45 -29.34 2.83 -24.84
N ASP A 46 -30.17 1.81 -24.72
CA ASP A 46 -31.60 1.82 -24.98
C ASP A 46 -32.41 1.85 -23.66
N SER A 47 -33.66 2.29 -23.74
CA SER A 47 -34.59 2.36 -22.59
C SER A 47 -36.00 1.82 -22.89
N SER A 48 -36.19 1.14 -24.02
CA SER A 48 -37.52 0.67 -24.47
C SER A 48 -38.17 -0.33 -23.52
N MET A 49 -37.36 -1.07 -22.74
CA MET A 49 -37.81 -2.04 -21.73
C MET A 49 -38.21 -1.40 -20.39
N GLY A 50 -38.20 -0.07 -20.28
CA GLY A 50 -38.48 0.66 -19.03
C GLY A 50 -37.29 0.82 -18.08
N PHE A 51 -36.12 0.29 -18.46
CA PHE A 51 -34.83 0.46 -17.77
C PHE A 51 -33.70 0.56 -18.79
N LEU A 52 -32.54 1.07 -18.37
CA LEU A 52 -31.40 1.30 -19.26
C LEU A 52 -30.64 0.00 -19.56
N VAL A 53 -30.42 -0.28 -20.85
CA VAL A 53 -29.67 -1.45 -21.34
C VAL A 53 -28.67 -1.02 -22.40
N ASP A 54 -27.40 -1.38 -22.25
CA ASP A 54 -26.40 -1.23 -23.31
C ASP A 54 -26.54 -2.37 -24.34
N LEU A 55 -26.54 -2.03 -25.63
CA LEU A 55 -26.76 -3.00 -26.72
C LEU A 55 -25.48 -3.38 -27.47
N GLY A 56 -24.56 -2.43 -27.63
CA GLY A 56 -23.27 -2.65 -28.30
C GLY A 56 -22.14 -2.89 -27.30
N PHE A 57 -21.44 -1.82 -26.92
CA PHE A 57 -20.46 -1.89 -25.83
C PHE A 57 -21.15 -2.03 -24.48
N GLN A 58 -20.90 -3.14 -23.77
CA GLN A 58 -21.58 -3.45 -22.52
C GLN A 58 -20.65 -3.43 -21.30
N VAL A 59 -19.37 -3.81 -21.47
CA VAL A 59 -18.51 -4.23 -20.35
C VAL A 59 -17.02 -4.01 -20.58
N PHE A 60 -16.27 -3.80 -19.50
CA PHE A 60 -14.82 -3.61 -19.50
C PHE A 60 -14.16 -4.17 -18.22
N ASN A 61 -12.84 -4.12 -18.09
CA ASN A 61 -12.12 -4.44 -16.86
C ASN A 61 -10.86 -3.57 -16.71
N LEU A 62 -10.26 -3.53 -15.51
CA LEU A 62 -9.12 -2.64 -15.20
C LEU A 62 -7.78 -3.08 -15.81
N SER A 63 -7.68 -4.32 -16.28
CA SER A 63 -6.45 -4.88 -16.85
C SER A 63 -6.33 -4.57 -18.34
N THR A 64 -7.43 -4.72 -19.09
CA THR A 64 -7.42 -4.59 -20.56
C THR A 64 -7.94 -3.28 -21.09
N TYR A 65 -8.53 -2.43 -20.25
CA TYR A 65 -9.11 -1.15 -20.67
C TYR A 65 -8.48 0.07 -19.94
N PRO A 66 -7.14 0.19 -19.88
CA PRO A 66 -6.51 1.25 -19.08
C PRO A 66 -6.84 2.67 -19.56
N ASN A 67 -6.95 2.90 -20.88
CA ASN A 67 -7.32 4.22 -21.38
C ASN A 67 -8.78 4.53 -21.14
N PHE A 68 -9.68 3.57 -21.37
CA PHE A 68 -11.09 3.78 -21.09
C PHE A 68 -11.36 4.04 -19.60
N VAL A 69 -10.64 3.35 -18.70
CA VAL A 69 -10.71 3.62 -17.26
C VAL A 69 -10.22 5.03 -16.94
N GLY A 70 -9.05 5.42 -17.45
CA GLY A 70 -8.54 6.78 -17.26
C GLY A 70 -9.50 7.85 -17.80
N PHE A 71 -10.15 7.58 -18.92
CA PHE A 71 -11.14 8.45 -19.53
C PHE A 71 -12.41 8.60 -18.69
N LEU A 72 -12.95 7.50 -18.15
CA LEU A 72 -14.09 7.55 -17.21
C LEU A 72 -13.75 8.34 -15.94
N ASP A 73 -12.53 8.14 -15.40
CA ASP A 73 -12.06 8.85 -14.20
C ASP A 73 -12.00 10.37 -14.43
N GLN A 74 -11.58 10.83 -15.61
CA GLN A 74 -11.56 12.25 -15.96
C GLN A 74 -12.96 12.84 -16.15
N LEU A 75 -13.90 12.04 -16.69
CA LEU A 75 -15.28 12.46 -16.86
C LEU A 75 -16.07 12.44 -15.54
N GLY A 76 -15.52 11.82 -14.48
CA GLY A 76 -16.20 11.61 -13.21
C GLY A 76 -17.31 10.56 -13.30
N VAL A 77 -17.18 9.59 -14.21
CA VAL A 77 -18.18 8.55 -14.45
C VAL A 77 -17.76 7.25 -13.76
N ASP A 78 -18.58 6.80 -12.82
CA ASP A 78 -18.31 5.61 -12.01
C ASP A 78 -18.69 4.30 -12.74
N SER A 79 -18.22 3.18 -12.20
CA SER A 79 -18.52 1.83 -12.68
C SER A 79 -18.84 0.88 -11.54
N GLU A 80 -19.42 -0.28 -11.86
CA GLU A 80 -19.78 -1.33 -10.91
C GLU A 80 -19.35 -2.72 -11.40
N PRO A 81 -19.09 -3.69 -10.52
CA PRO A 81 -18.70 -5.04 -10.92
C PRO A 81 -19.80 -5.72 -11.74
N SER A 82 -19.40 -6.64 -12.61
CA SER A 82 -20.26 -7.36 -13.56
C SER A 82 -19.81 -8.81 -13.68
N ASP A 83 -20.76 -9.70 -13.95
CA ASP A 83 -20.49 -11.12 -14.19
C ASP A 83 -20.27 -11.39 -15.67
N MET A 84 -19.20 -12.13 -15.98
CA MET A 84 -18.83 -12.50 -17.34
C MET A 84 -18.74 -14.01 -17.58
N SER A 85 -19.67 -14.75 -16.97
CA SER A 85 -19.80 -16.17 -17.22
C SER A 85 -20.17 -16.44 -18.68
N PHE A 86 -19.67 -17.56 -19.20
CA PHE A 86 -19.92 -18.04 -20.56
C PHE A 86 -20.64 -19.39 -20.54
N ALA A 87 -21.55 -19.59 -21.48
CA ALA A 87 -22.28 -20.83 -21.69
C ALA A 87 -22.27 -21.24 -23.15
N CYS A 88 -22.32 -22.55 -23.37
CA CYS A 88 -22.36 -23.16 -24.68
C CYS A 88 -23.50 -24.17 -24.75
N SER A 89 -24.39 -24.02 -25.74
CA SER A 89 -25.40 -25.01 -26.10
C SER A 89 -25.29 -25.31 -27.60
N VAL A 90 -24.96 -26.55 -27.94
CA VAL A 90 -24.79 -26.98 -29.36
C VAL A 90 -25.67 -28.18 -29.70
N ASP A 91 -25.88 -28.38 -31.00
CA ASP A 91 -26.71 -29.45 -31.59
C ASP A 91 -28.14 -29.50 -31.02
N GLY A 92 -28.74 -28.35 -30.76
CA GLY A 92 -30.08 -28.26 -30.16
C GLY A 92 -30.13 -28.72 -28.70
N GLY A 93 -29.06 -28.48 -27.93
CA GLY A 93 -28.96 -28.81 -26.51
C GLY A 93 -28.43 -30.22 -26.23
N ARG A 94 -27.84 -30.90 -27.22
CA ARG A 94 -27.22 -32.23 -27.02
C ARG A 94 -26.06 -32.14 -26.02
N VAL A 95 -25.26 -31.08 -26.14
CA VAL A 95 -24.14 -30.73 -25.26
C VAL A 95 -24.40 -29.34 -24.73
N GLU A 96 -24.49 -29.22 -23.41
CA GLU A 96 -24.64 -27.95 -22.70
C GLU A 96 -23.71 -27.90 -21.50
N TRP A 97 -23.01 -26.77 -21.34
CA TRP A 97 -22.18 -26.48 -20.18
C TRP A 97 -22.03 -24.95 -20.02
N GLY A 98 -21.82 -24.52 -18.77
CA GLY A 98 -21.53 -23.13 -18.40
C GLY A 98 -20.25 -23.02 -17.59
N SER A 99 -19.65 -21.84 -17.57
CA SER A 99 -18.41 -21.57 -16.83
C SER A 99 -18.65 -21.18 -15.37
N ASP A 100 -19.91 -21.10 -14.93
CA ASP A 100 -20.29 -20.68 -13.58
C ASP A 100 -20.27 -21.85 -12.60
N GLY A 101 -19.10 -22.05 -11.98
CA GLY A 101 -18.88 -23.10 -11.00
C GLY A 101 -19.03 -24.53 -11.55
N LEU A 102 -18.92 -25.52 -10.65
CA LEU A 102 -19.03 -26.93 -11.04
C LEU A 102 -20.44 -27.31 -11.51
N ALA A 103 -21.47 -26.64 -10.98
CA ALA A 103 -22.85 -26.84 -11.40
C ALA A 103 -23.09 -26.42 -12.85
N GLY A 104 -22.46 -25.33 -13.31
CA GLY A 104 -22.49 -24.92 -14.71
C GLY A 104 -21.71 -25.88 -15.61
N ILE A 105 -20.48 -26.26 -15.23
CA ILE A 105 -19.62 -27.14 -16.04
C ILE A 105 -20.32 -28.49 -16.27
N PHE A 106 -20.95 -29.03 -15.23
CA PHE A 106 -21.71 -30.29 -15.27
C PHE A 106 -23.22 -30.06 -15.26
N ALA A 107 -23.70 -28.97 -15.89
CA ALA A 107 -25.14 -28.66 -15.98
C ALA A 107 -25.93 -29.90 -16.45
N GLN A 108 -25.37 -30.62 -17.44
CA GLN A 108 -25.84 -31.96 -17.79
C GLN A 108 -25.08 -33.02 -16.98
N ARG A 109 -25.72 -33.61 -15.96
CA ARG A 109 -25.10 -34.63 -15.08
C ARG A 109 -24.48 -35.83 -15.82
N LYS A 110 -25.01 -36.20 -16.99
CA LYS A 110 -24.43 -37.25 -17.86
C LYS A 110 -22.97 -36.96 -18.26
N ASN A 111 -22.56 -35.69 -18.28
CA ASN A 111 -21.21 -35.27 -18.63
C ASN A 111 -20.17 -35.66 -17.58
N LEU A 112 -20.57 -35.96 -16.33
CA LEU A 112 -19.68 -36.51 -15.30
C LEU A 112 -19.05 -37.84 -15.74
N PHE A 113 -19.76 -38.61 -16.57
CA PHE A 113 -19.31 -39.91 -17.09
C PHE A 113 -18.87 -39.84 -18.57
N SER A 114 -18.83 -38.65 -19.17
CA SER A 114 -18.46 -38.47 -20.57
C SER A 114 -16.96 -38.29 -20.74
N LEU A 115 -16.29 -39.30 -21.31
CA LEU A 115 -14.86 -39.22 -21.64
C LEU A 115 -14.54 -38.04 -22.57
N SER A 116 -15.42 -37.73 -23.53
CA SER A 116 -15.23 -36.60 -24.44
C SER A 116 -15.31 -35.25 -23.71
N HIS A 117 -16.19 -35.11 -22.71
CA HIS A 117 -16.31 -33.89 -21.92
C HIS A 117 -15.10 -33.69 -21.00
N TRP A 118 -14.64 -34.75 -20.33
CA TRP A 118 -13.39 -34.69 -19.57
C TRP A 118 -12.17 -34.42 -20.45
N ARG A 119 -12.13 -34.97 -21.66
CA ARG A 119 -11.06 -34.67 -22.62
C ARG A 119 -11.09 -33.21 -23.06
N MET A 120 -12.27 -32.63 -23.28
CA MET A 120 -12.42 -31.20 -23.53
C MET A 120 -11.83 -30.37 -22.39
N ILE A 121 -12.22 -30.64 -21.13
CA ILE A 121 -11.70 -29.92 -19.95
C ILE A 121 -10.17 -30.03 -19.87
N TRP A 122 -9.62 -31.23 -20.09
CA TRP A 122 -8.16 -31.42 -20.11
C TRP A 122 -7.49 -30.60 -21.22
N ASP A 123 -8.06 -30.58 -22.42
CA ASP A 123 -7.57 -29.79 -23.54
C ASP A 123 -7.69 -28.27 -23.27
N VAL A 124 -8.72 -27.80 -22.55
CA VAL A 124 -8.82 -26.40 -22.08
C VAL A 124 -7.63 -26.04 -21.19
N ILE A 125 -7.35 -26.85 -20.17
CA ILE A 125 -6.23 -26.63 -19.23
C ILE A 125 -4.90 -26.67 -19.98
N ARG A 126 -4.74 -27.64 -20.89
CA ARG A 126 -3.55 -27.79 -21.73
C ARG A 126 -3.36 -26.60 -22.66
N PHE A 127 -4.41 -26.14 -23.33
CA PHE A 127 -4.38 -24.97 -24.19
C PHE A 127 -3.99 -23.72 -23.41
N GLY A 128 -4.57 -23.52 -22.22
CA GLY A 128 -4.20 -22.43 -21.30
C GLY A 128 -2.70 -22.35 -20.99
N ARG A 129 -2.02 -23.50 -20.90
CA ARG A 129 -0.58 -23.58 -20.63
C ARG A 129 0.29 -23.47 -21.89
N HIS A 130 -0.19 -23.91 -23.04
CA HIS A 130 0.60 -24.04 -24.26
C HIS A 130 0.41 -22.88 -25.24
N ALA A 131 -0.80 -22.32 -25.32
CA ALA A 131 -1.11 -21.24 -26.23
C ALA A 131 -0.21 -20.00 -26.02
N PRO A 132 0.09 -19.53 -24.79
CA PRO A 132 0.95 -18.36 -24.59
C PRO A 132 2.33 -18.45 -25.26
N LYS A 133 2.86 -19.67 -25.44
CA LYS A 133 4.16 -19.90 -26.11
C LYS A 133 4.17 -19.45 -27.57
N VAL A 134 3.00 -19.34 -28.20
CA VAL A 134 2.85 -18.79 -29.56
C VAL A 134 3.37 -17.35 -29.65
N LEU A 135 3.39 -16.62 -28.53
CA LEU A 135 3.85 -15.23 -28.45
C LEU A 135 5.33 -15.09 -28.07
N GLU A 136 6.05 -16.20 -27.84
CA GLU A 136 7.48 -16.15 -27.52
C GLU A 136 8.29 -15.67 -28.73
N PRO A 137 9.20 -14.69 -28.59
CA PRO A 137 9.99 -14.16 -29.70
C PRO A 137 10.75 -15.25 -30.48
N ALA A 138 11.27 -16.26 -29.77
CA ALA A 138 11.99 -17.39 -30.37
C ALA A 138 11.12 -18.28 -31.28
N LEU A 139 9.79 -18.15 -31.19
CA LEU A 139 8.83 -18.93 -31.98
C LEU A 139 8.02 -18.06 -32.94
N ALA A 140 8.33 -16.77 -33.05
CA ALA A 140 7.56 -15.81 -33.85
C ALA A 140 7.46 -16.24 -35.33
N GLU A 141 8.58 -16.57 -35.98
CA GLU A 141 8.60 -17.02 -37.39
C GLU A 141 7.74 -18.27 -37.62
N ARG A 142 7.78 -19.21 -36.67
CA ARG A 142 7.03 -20.47 -36.75
C ARG A 142 5.52 -20.25 -36.79
N TYR A 143 5.02 -19.22 -36.10
CA TYR A 143 3.59 -18.97 -35.93
C TYR A 143 3.05 -17.78 -36.71
N ALA A 144 3.92 -16.94 -37.30
CA ALA A 144 3.54 -15.72 -38.01
C ALA A 144 2.47 -15.93 -39.09
N CYS A 145 2.56 -17.02 -39.85
CA CYS A 145 1.64 -17.35 -40.94
C CYS A 145 0.69 -18.53 -40.61
N MET A 146 0.63 -18.96 -39.36
CA MET A 146 -0.18 -20.12 -38.97
C MET A 146 -1.61 -19.70 -38.63
N SER A 147 -2.58 -20.44 -39.16
CA SER A 147 -3.99 -20.30 -38.81
C SER A 147 -4.35 -21.03 -37.52
N MET A 148 -5.47 -20.67 -36.91
CA MET A 148 -5.98 -21.35 -35.72
C MET A 148 -6.28 -22.83 -35.98
N GLY A 149 -6.85 -23.16 -37.15
CA GLY A 149 -7.14 -24.54 -37.53
C GLY A 149 -5.89 -25.40 -37.62
N GLU A 150 -4.84 -24.91 -38.30
CA GLU A 150 -3.55 -25.60 -38.38
C GLU A 150 -2.92 -25.78 -37.00
N TYR A 151 -3.01 -24.77 -36.13
CA TYR A 151 -2.50 -24.87 -34.77
C TYR A 151 -3.22 -25.96 -33.97
N LEU A 152 -4.55 -26.02 -34.04
CA LEU A 152 -5.36 -27.01 -33.32
C LEU A 152 -5.05 -28.44 -33.79
N GLN A 153 -4.93 -28.61 -35.11
CA GLN A 153 -4.62 -29.90 -35.72
C GLN A 153 -3.20 -30.36 -35.38
N ARG A 154 -2.20 -29.49 -35.58
CA ARG A 154 -0.77 -29.82 -35.37
C ARG A 154 -0.46 -30.18 -33.92
N ASN A 155 -1.21 -29.63 -32.97
CA ASN A 155 -1.07 -29.95 -31.54
C ASN A 155 -2.01 -31.08 -31.09
N GLY A 156 -2.83 -31.68 -31.95
CA GLY A 156 -3.67 -32.82 -31.59
C GLY A 156 -4.70 -32.50 -30.49
N TYR A 157 -5.39 -31.36 -30.59
CA TYR A 157 -6.50 -31.04 -29.70
C TYR A 157 -7.79 -31.76 -30.14
N SER A 158 -8.58 -32.25 -29.18
CA SER A 158 -9.78 -33.06 -29.47
C SER A 158 -10.89 -32.26 -30.15
N ARG A 159 -11.73 -32.94 -30.94
CA ARG A 159 -12.95 -32.34 -31.53
C ARG A 159 -13.87 -31.74 -30.47
N ALA A 160 -14.01 -32.41 -29.32
CA ALA A 160 -14.81 -31.90 -28.21
C ALA A 160 -14.33 -30.52 -27.71
N PHE A 161 -13.02 -30.28 -27.68
CA PHE A 161 -12.45 -28.97 -27.36
C PHE A 161 -12.63 -27.93 -28.47
N GLN A 162 -12.42 -28.33 -29.72
CA GLN A 162 -12.58 -27.42 -30.86
C GLN A 162 -14.05 -26.97 -30.97
N ASP A 163 -14.97 -27.92 -31.04
CA ASP A 163 -16.38 -27.67 -31.40
C ASP A 163 -17.23 -27.15 -30.23
N ASN A 164 -16.87 -27.47 -28.98
CA ASN A 164 -17.69 -27.09 -27.82
C ASN A 164 -17.04 -26.01 -26.92
N TYR A 165 -15.80 -25.58 -27.21
CA TYR A 165 -15.11 -24.55 -26.42
C TYR A 165 -14.47 -23.47 -27.30
N VAL A 166 -13.45 -23.80 -28.10
CA VAL A 166 -12.66 -22.79 -28.84
C VAL A 166 -13.51 -22.08 -29.89
N LEU A 167 -14.19 -22.85 -30.75
CA LEU A 167 -15.00 -22.29 -31.81
C LEU A 167 -16.16 -21.46 -31.22
N PRO A 168 -17.00 -22.00 -30.30
CA PRO A 168 -18.03 -21.20 -29.64
C PRO A 168 -17.55 -19.91 -28.99
N MET A 169 -16.41 -19.94 -28.29
CA MET A 169 -15.86 -18.78 -27.61
C MET A 169 -15.40 -17.70 -28.59
N CYS A 170 -14.58 -18.07 -29.59
CA CYS A 170 -14.12 -17.11 -30.58
C CYS A 170 -15.28 -16.59 -31.46
N ALA A 171 -16.17 -17.49 -31.87
CA ALA A 171 -17.36 -17.17 -32.63
C ALA A 171 -18.21 -16.14 -31.87
N ALA A 172 -18.38 -16.29 -30.55
CA ALA A 172 -19.13 -15.34 -29.74
C ALA A 172 -18.45 -13.97 -29.60
N VAL A 173 -17.11 -13.95 -29.56
CA VAL A 173 -16.32 -12.71 -29.41
C VAL A 173 -16.33 -11.86 -30.69
N TRP A 174 -16.20 -12.48 -31.86
CA TRP A 174 -16.12 -11.76 -33.15
C TRP A 174 -17.38 -11.86 -34.01
N SER A 175 -18.40 -12.62 -33.58
CA SER A 175 -19.65 -12.84 -34.32
C SER A 175 -19.45 -13.37 -35.74
N VAL A 176 -18.44 -14.24 -35.94
CA VAL A 176 -18.07 -14.82 -37.24
C VAL A 176 -18.28 -16.33 -37.28
N PRO A 177 -18.64 -16.93 -38.43
CA PRO A 177 -18.81 -18.37 -38.56
C PRO A 177 -17.57 -19.17 -38.12
N ASN A 178 -17.79 -20.42 -37.69
CA ASN A 178 -16.71 -21.29 -37.20
C ASN A 178 -15.57 -21.49 -38.23
N SER A 179 -15.90 -21.57 -39.52
CA SER A 179 -14.92 -21.66 -40.62
C SER A 179 -13.96 -20.46 -40.63
N GLN A 180 -14.48 -19.27 -40.34
CA GLN A 180 -13.71 -18.04 -40.30
C GLN A 180 -12.81 -17.97 -39.06
N VAL A 181 -13.29 -18.44 -37.90
CA VAL A 181 -12.44 -18.58 -36.70
C VAL A 181 -11.23 -19.47 -36.98
N LEU A 182 -11.42 -20.59 -37.69
CA LEU A 182 -10.31 -21.50 -38.05
C LEU A 182 -9.28 -20.83 -38.96
N ALA A 183 -9.70 -19.88 -39.79
CA ALA A 183 -8.84 -19.14 -40.71
C ALA A 183 -8.09 -17.96 -40.05
N PHE A 184 -8.45 -17.57 -38.82
CA PHE A 184 -7.79 -16.46 -38.14
C PHE A 184 -6.31 -16.75 -37.84
N PRO A 185 -5.44 -15.73 -37.89
CA PRO A 185 -4.05 -15.85 -37.46
C PRO A 185 -3.96 -16.29 -35.99
N VAL A 186 -3.25 -17.39 -35.70
CA VAL A 186 -3.16 -17.94 -34.34
C VAL A 186 -2.54 -16.94 -33.36
N VAL A 187 -1.55 -16.16 -33.81
CA VAL A 187 -0.87 -15.15 -33.00
C VAL A 187 -1.85 -14.08 -32.53
N MET A 188 -2.77 -13.64 -33.39
CA MET A 188 -3.77 -12.64 -33.04
C MET A 188 -4.74 -13.18 -31.97
N LEU A 189 -5.28 -14.38 -32.18
CA LEU A 189 -6.23 -15.00 -31.25
C LEU A 189 -5.58 -15.27 -29.88
N VAL A 190 -4.39 -15.86 -29.86
CA VAL A 190 -3.67 -16.13 -28.61
C VAL A 190 -3.35 -14.83 -27.89
N ARG A 191 -2.87 -13.80 -28.60
CA ARG A 191 -2.58 -12.49 -28.00
C ARG A 191 -3.84 -11.88 -27.38
N PHE A 192 -4.98 -11.96 -28.07
CA PHE A 192 -6.26 -11.53 -27.51
C PHE A 192 -6.60 -12.28 -26.22
N TRP A 193 -6.51 -13.62 -26.22
CA TRP A 193 -6.85 -14.45 -25.06
C TRP A 193 -5.91 -14.22 -23.86
N VAL A 194 -4.61 -14.02 -24.11
CA VAL A 194 -3.62 -13.68 -23.08
C VAL A 194 -3.94 -12.30 -22.49
N ASN A 195 -4.17 -11.30 -23.34
CA ASN A 195 -4.46 -9.94 -22.89
C ASN A 195 -5.76 -9.92 -22.07
N HIS A 196 -6.81 -10.63 -22.49
CA HIS A 196 -8.13 -10.65 -21.84
C HIS A 196 -8.27 -11.66 -20.70
N HIS A 197 -7.17 -12.29 -20.29
CA HIS A 197 -7.15 -13.26 -19.20
C HIS A 197 -8.14 -14.43 -19.37
N LEU A 198 -8.35 -14.87 -20.61
CA LEU A 198 -9.28 -15.97 -20.96
C LEU A 198 -8.63 -17.36 -20.78
N LEU A 199 -7.30 -17.41 -20.63
CA LEU A 199 -6.53 -18.66 -20.47
C LEU A 199 -6.38 -19.07 -19.00
N GLU A 200 -6.50 -18.13 -18.07
CA GLU A 200 -6.42 -18.38 -16.64
C GLU A 200 -7.68 -19.07 -16.10
N LEU A 201 -7.53 -19.95 -15.10
CA LEU A 201 -8.66 -20.60 -14.43
C LEU A 201 -9.02 -19.94 -13.08
N THR A 202 -8.06 -19.23 -12.49
CA THR A 202 -8.19 -18.55 -11.20
C THR A 202 -7.60 -17.14 -11.31
N GLN A 203 -7.99 -16.24 -10.40
CA GLN A 203 -7.49 -14.85 -10.35
C GLN A 203 -7.72 -14.07 -11.65
N ARG A 204 -8.87 -14.29 -12.29
CA ARG A 204 -9.32 -13.50 -13.43
C ARG A 204 -9.67 -12.07 -13.00
N PRO A 205 -9.52 -11.08 -13.89
CA PRO A 205 -10.06 -9.75 -13.63
C PRO A 205 -11.58 -9.83 -13.49
N ILE A 206 -12.10 -9.01 -12.58
CA ILE A 206 -13.52 -8.75 -12.45
C ILE A 206 -13.90 -7.72 -13.50
N TRP A 207 -14.88 -8.11 -14.29
CA TRP A 207 -15.47 -7.24 -15.29
C TRP A 207 -16.39 -6.22 -14.64
N ARG A 208 -16.63 -5.13 -15.35
CA ARG A 208 -17.34 -3.97 -14.86
C ARG A 208 -18.23 -3.41 -15.95
N VAL A 209 -19.31 -2.77 -15.53
CA VAL A 209 -20.23 -2.01 -16.37
C VAL A 209 -20.20 -0.55 -15.94
N VAL A 210 -20.48 0.36 -16.86
CA VAL A 210 -20.57 1.79 -16.57
C VAL A 210 -21.84 2.04 -15.75
N LYS A 211 -21.73 2.78 -14.65
CA LYS A 211 -22.89 3.19 -13.85
C LYS A 211 -23.72 4.19 -14.66
N GLY A 212 -25.03 3.95 -14.76
CA GLY A 212 -25.90 4.70 -15.67
C GLY A 212 -25.71 4.35 -17.15
N ARG A 213 -25.07 3.22 -17.44
CA ARG A 213 -24.79 2.69 -18.80
C ARG A 213 -23.92 3.63 -19.63
N SER A 214 -23.63 3.25 -20.86
CA SER A 214 -22.70 3.97 -21.71
C SER A 214 -23.14 5.40 -22.09
N ARG A 215 -24.46 5.68 -22.07
CA ARG A 215 -25.02 7.04 -22.23
C ARG A 215 -24.46 8.04 -21.23
N SER A 216 -24.10 7.62 -20.01
CA SER A 216 -23.65 8.56 -18.96
C SER A 216 -22.38 9.32 -19.34
N TYR A 217 -21.39 8.65 -19.94
CA TYR A 217 -20.16 9.30 -20.38
C TYR A 217 -20.34 10.03 -21.72
N VAL A 218 -21.21 9.55 -22.61
CA VAL A 218 -21.55 10.26 -23.86
C VAL A 218 -22.17 11.61 -23.53
N ASP A 219 -23.19 11.63 -22.68
CA ASP A 219 -23.86 12.88 -22.26
C ASP A 219 -22.89 13.84 -21.57
N ARG A 220 -21.92 13.33 -20.80
CA ARG A 220 -20.90 14.17 -20.14
C ARG A 220 -20.01 14.86 -21.16
N ILE A 221 -19.56 14.15 -22.20
CA ILE A 221 -18.73 14.70 -23.27
C ILE A 221 -19.52 15.75 -24.07
N LEU A 222 -20.76 15.44 -24.45
CA LEU A 222 -21.59 16.33 -25.25
C LEU A 222 -21.91 17.66 -24.56
N ARG A 223 -21.94 17.70 -23.22
CA ARG A 223 -22.10 18.95 -22.45
C ARG A 223 -20.87 19.86 -22.51
N GLU A 224 -19.70 19.32 -22.85
CA GLU A 224 -18.45 20.07 -22.94
C GLU A 224 -18.14 20.51 -24.37
N LEU A 225 -18.51 19.72 -25.39
CA LEU A 225 -18.28 20.06 -26.79
C LEU A 225 -19.16 21.21 -27.26
N GLU A 226 -18.57 22.17 -27.98
CA GLU A 226 -19.26 23.37 -28.47
C GLU A 226 -20.02 23.17 -29.79
N ASP A 227 -19.47 22.39 -30.74
CA ASP A 227 -20.04 22.17 -32.08
C ASP A 227 -20.21 20.66 -32.37
N VAL A 228 -21.44 20.17 -32.14
CA VAL A 228 -21.85 18.78 -32.43
C VAL A 228 -23.00 18.81 -33.43
N ARG A 229 -22.80 18.20 -34.60
CA ARG A 229 -23.74 18.21 -35.72
C ARG A 229 -24.35 16.82 -35.90
N LEU A 230 -25.54 16.64 -35.34
CA LEU A 230 -26.36 15.44 -35.45
C LEU A 230 -27.16 15.44 -36.76
N GLY A 231 -27.45 14.26 -37.30
CA GLY A 231 -28.14 14.10 -38.59
C GLY A 231 -27.34 14.65 -39.79
N ALA A 232 -26.07 15.01 -39.58
CA ALA A 232 -25.21 15.62 -40.57
C ALA A 232 -24.36 14.55 -41.27
N GLU A 233 -24.98 13.88 -42.25
CA GLU A 233 -24.30 12.85 -43.03
C GLU A 233 -23.22 13.47 -43.95
N VAL A 234 -21.95 13.29 -43.59
CA VAL A 234 -20.83 13.69 -44.45
C VAL A 234 -20.88 12.86 -45.73
N ALA A 235 -20.90 13.54 -46.89
CA ALA A 235 -20.93 12.92 -48.21
C ALA A 235 -19.54 12.78 -48.83
N ARG A 236 -18.62 13.73 -48.57
CA ARG A 236 -17.27 13.70 -49.12
C ARG A 236 -16.27 14.41 -48.21
N VAL A 237 -15.05 13.87 -48.14
CA VAL A 237 -13.88 14.50 -47.53
C VAL A 237 -12.81 14.63 -48.59
N THR A 238 -12.37 15.85 -48.86
CA THR A 238 -11.31 16.14 -49.83
C THR A 238 -10.03 16.49 -49.06
N PRO A 239 -8.94 15.71 -49.20
CA PRO A 239 -7.70 16.00 -48.51
C PRO A 239 -7.08 17.33 -48.91
N ALA A 240 -6.32 17.92 -48.00
CA ALA A 240 -5.58 19.15 -48.23
C ALA A 240 -4.50 18.96 -49.30
N LYS A 241 -4.38 19.96 -50.20
CA LYS A 241 -3.15 20.15 -50.99
C LYS A 241 -2.02 20.64 -50.06
N PRO A 242 -0.74 20.49 -50.43
CA PRO A 242 0.37 21.01 -49.63
C PRO A 242 0.17 22.49 -49.26
N GLY A 243 0.15 22.80 -47.96
CA GLY A 243 -0.08 24.16 -47.44
C GLY A 243 -1.55 24.63 -47.39
N GLY A 244 -2.52 23.78 -47.76
CA GLY A 244 -3.95 24.08 -47.73
C GLY A 244 -4.72 23.39 -46.59
N GLN A 245 -6.05 23.49 -46.64
CA GLN A 245 -6.97 22.87 -45.68
C GLN A 245 -7.74 21.71 -46.32
N ALA A 246 -8.09 20.72 -45.51
CA ALA A 246 -8.99 19.64 -45.93
C ALA A 246 -10.44 20.15 -45.91
N THR A 247 -11.29 19.60 -46.75
CA THR A 247 -12.68 20.08 -46.89
C THR A 247 -13.69 18.97 -46.65
N VAL A 248 -14.69 19.24 -45.82
CA VAL A 248 -15.78 18.32 -45.47
C VAL A 248 -17.07 18.82 -46.11
N SER A 249 -17.75 17.95 -46.87
CA SER A 249 -19.01 18.25 -47.53
C SER A 249 -20.12 17.38 -46.94
N VAL A 250 -21.20 18.00 -46.47
CA VAL A 250 -22.37 17.31 -45.89
C VAL A 250 -23.44 17.13 -46.96
N ARG A 251 -24.16 16.00 -46.90
CA ARG A 251 -25.33 15.74 -47.74
C ARG A 251 -26.38 16.83 -47.47
N GLY A 252 -26.76 17.57 -48.50
CA GLY A 252 -27.61 18.77 -48.37
C GLY A 252 -26.90 20.09 -48.70
N GLY A 253 -25.59 20.06 -48.97
CA GLY A 253 -24.89 21.12 -49.72
C GLY A 253 -23.97 22.04 -48.92
N SER A 254 -23.90 21.92 -47.58
CA SER A 254 -22.92 22.69 -46.79
C SER A 254 -21.51 22.10 -46.92
N GLN A 255 -20.53 22.98 -47.14
CA GLN A 255 -19.13 22.62 -47.28
C GLN A 255 -18.28 23.52 -46.37
N GLU A 256 -17.30 22.92 -45.67
CA GLU A 256 -16.48 23.64 -44.69
C GLU A 256 -15.04 23.14 -44.68
N SER A 257 -14.09 24.05 -44.48
CA SER A 257 -12.65 23.76 -44.48
C SER A 257 -12.09 23.65 -43.06
N PHE A 258 -11.13 22.74 -42.89
CA PHE A 258 -10.51 22.37 -41.63
C PHE A 258 -9.00 22.16 -41.80
N ASP A 259 -8.23 22.50 -40.78
CA ASP A 259 -6.77 22.29 -40.78
C ASP A 259 -6.41 20.81 -40.70
N ALA A 260 -7.28 19.99 -40.12
CA ALA A 260 -7.20 18.54 -40.14
C ALA A 260 -8.58 17.90 -40.01
N VAL A 261 -8.68 16.65 -40.45
CA VAL A 261 -9.88 15.83 -40.31
C VAL A 261 -9.50 14.50 -39.66
N VAL A 262 -10.21 14.13 -38.61
CA VAL A 262 -10.16 12.79 -38.01
C VAL A 262 -11.32 11.97 -38.55
N LEU A 263 -11.04 10.96 -39.35
CA LEU A 263 -12.00 9.96 -39.79
C LEU A 263 -12.11 8.88 -38.70
N ALA A 264 -13.08 9.05 -37.80
CA ALA A 264 -13.42 8.12 -36.72
C ALA A 264 -14.54 7.14 -37.11
N THR A 265 -14.63 6.80 -38.40
CA THR A 265 -15.61 5.89 -39.00
C THR A 265 -15.02 4.50 -39.26
N HIS A 266 -15.87 3.56 -39.70
CA HIS A 266 -15.41 2.29 -40.26
C HIS A 266 -14.48 2.53 -41.46
N SER A 267 -13.52 1.64 -41.71
CA SER A 267 -12.49 1.84 -42.74
C SER A 267 -13.09 1.87 -44.15
N ASP A 268 -14.13 1.09 -44.41
CA ASP A 268 -14.91 1.12 -45.66
C ASP A 268 -15.64 2.44 -45.86
N THR A 269 -16.24 2.99 -44.80
CA THR A 269 -16.90 4.29 -44.78
C THR A 269 -15.88 5.40 -45.02
N SER A 270 -14.73 5.36 -44.33
CA SER A 270 -13.63 6.30 -44.55
C SER A 270 -13.16 6.29 -46.01
N LEU A 271 -13.05 5.11 -46.63
CA LEU A 271 -12.69 4.97 -48.03
C LEU A 271 -13.76 5.53 -48.97
N GLN A 272 -15.05 5.31 -48.68
CA GLN A 272 -16.16 5.89 -49.42
C GLN A 272 -16.19 7.42 -49.35
N LEU A 273 -15.93 7.99 -48.17
CA LEU A 273 -15.89 9.44 -47.96
C LEU A 273 -14.75 10.11 -48.75
N LEU A 274 -13.61 9.44 -48.89
CA LEU A 274 -12.48 9.94 -49.68
C LEU A 274 -12.67 9.71 -51.17
N ALA A 275 -13.34 8.61 -51.56
CA ALA A 275 -13.55 8.20 -52.95
C ALA A 275 -12.25 8.26 -53.77
N ASP A 276 -12.30 8.89 -54.94
CA ASP A 276 -11.19 9.13 -55.87
C ASP A 276 -10.10 10.08 -55.33
N SER A 277 -10.34 10.76 -54.21
CA SER A 277 -9.41 11.72 -53.61
C SER A 277 -8.50 11.11 -52.54
N ALA A 278 -8.55 9.79 -52.32
CA ALA A 278 -7.74 9.11 -51.33
C ALA A 278 -6.22 9.29 -51.59
N PRO A 279 -5.42 9.69 -50.57
CA PRO A 279 -3.96 9.78 -50.71
C PRO A 279 -3.32 8.42 -51.03
N GLN A 280 -2.13 8.45 -51.66
CA GLN A 280 -1.41 7.24 -52.06
C GLN A 280 -1.18 6.26 -50.87
N GLY A 281 -1.57 5.01 -51.08
CA GLY A 281 -1.46 3.90 -50.12
C GLY A 281 -2.63 3.77 -49.14
N VAL A 282 -3.53 4.77 -49.06
CA VAL A 282 -4.68 4.74 -48.14
C VAL A 282 -5.70 3.68 -48.53
N GLU A 283 -5.99 3.54 -49.83
CA GLU A 283 -6.97 2.57 -50.34
C GLU A 283 -6.61 1.13 -49.97
N GLU A 284 -5.34 0.75 -50.09
CA GLU A 284 -4.84 -0.59 -49.74
C GLU A 284 -5.03 -0.89 -48.25
N VAL A 285 -4.72 0.07 -47.38
CA VAL A 285 -4.87 -0.07 -45.92
C VAL A 285 -6.35 -0.18 -45.52
N LEU A 286 -7.20 0.74 -46.01
CA LEU A 286 -8.59 0.80 -45.57
C LEU A 286 -9.45 -0.36 -46.12
N ARG A 287 -9.20 -0.81 -47.36
CA ARG A 287 -9.92 -1.93 -47.99
C ARG A 287 -9.60 -3.28 -47.36
N ALA A 288 -8.45 -3.44 -46.72
CA ALA A 288 -8.00 -4.70 -46.12
C ALA A 288 -8.78 -5.12 -44.85
N ILE A 289 -9.73 -4.30 -44.39
CA ILE A 289 -10.54 -4.55 -43.21
C ILE A 289 -12.02 -4.58 -43.62
N PRO A 290 -12.54 -5.76 -44.00
CA PRO A 290 -13.94 -5.92 -44.31
C PRO A 290 -14.82 -5.87 -43.05
N TYR A 291 -16.12 -5.63 -43.23
CA TYR A 291 -17.11 -5.60 -42.16
C TYR A 291 -18.21 -6.65 -42.38
N GLY A 292 -18.60 -7.34 -41.32
CA GLY A 292 -19.78 -8.21 -41.26
C GLY A 292 -20.94 -7.51 -40.56
N THR A 293 -22.18 -7.80 -40.95
CA THR A 293 -23.38 -7.23 -40.31
C THR A 293 -24.00 -8.22 -39.32
N ASN A 294 -24.26 -7.77 -38.11
CA ASN A 294 -24.95 -8.50 -37.05
C ASN A 294 -26.36 -7.97 -36.85
N GLN A 295 -27.32 -8.87 -36.74
CA GLN A 295 -28.69 -8.56 -36.30
C GLN A 295 -28.71 -8.57 -34.76
N VAL A 296 -29.20 -7.49 -34.15
CA VAL A 296 -29.26 -7.32 -32.69
C VAL A 296 -30.71 -7.20 -32.26
N TYR A 297 -31.13 -8.05 -31.33
CA TYR A 297 -32.49 -8.04 -30.78
C TYR A 297 -32.45 -7.79 -29.28
N LEU A 298 -33.29 -6.88 -28.78
CA LEU A 298 -33.62 -6.76 -27.36
C LEU A 298 -34.98 -7.42 -27.12
N HIS A 299 -35.03 -8.46 -26.29
CA HIS A 299 -36.25 -9.26 -26.12
C HIS A 299 -36.32 -10.00 -24.78
N THR A 300 -37.47 -10.64 -24.51
CA THR A 300 -37.68 -11.52 -23.34
C THR A 300 -37.88 -13.00 -23.71
N ASP A 301 -37.70 -13.36 -24.98
CA ASP A 301 -37.86 -14.74 -25.45
C ASP A 301 -36.76 -15.69 -24.96
N THR A 302 -37.11 -16.56 -24.00
CA THR A 302 -36.22 -17.56 -23.40
C THR A 302 -35.91 -18.75 -24.30
N SER A 303 -36.57 -18.85 -25.46
CA SER A 303 -36.30 -19.89 -26.48
C SER A 303 -34.87 -19.78 -27.05
N LEU A 304 -34.31 -18.56 -27.02
CA LEU A 304 -32.96 -18.22 -27.45
C LEU A 304 -31.96 -18.31 -26.28
N MET A 305 -32.10 -19.34 -25.44
CA MET A 305 -31.18 -19.68 -24.36
C MET A 305 -30.97 -21.20 -24.31
N ALA A 306 -29.99 -21.67 -23.53
CA ALA A 306 -29.80 -23.11 -23.31
C ALA A 306 -31.05 -23.74 -22.67
N ARG A 307 -31.36 -25.00 -23.02
CA ARG A 307 -32.53 -25.73 -22.49
C ARG A 307 -32.39 -25.96 -20.99
N ASN A 308 -31.17 -26.28 -20.55
CA ASN A 308 -30.86 -26.41 -19.14
C ASN A 308 -30.54 -25.04 -18.53
N ARG A 309 -31.41 -24.55 -17.66
CA ARG A 309 -31.22 -23.28 -16.95
C ARG A 309 -29.96 -23.26 -16.09
N GLN A 310 -29.44 -24.39 -15.61
CA GLN A 310 -28.17 -24.45 -14.88
C GLN A 310 -26.96 -24.11 -15.76
N ALA A 311 -27.10 -24.22 -17.09
CA ALA A 311 -26.07 -23.81 -18.02
C ALA A 311 -26.11 -22.30 -18.30
N TRP A 312 -27.16 -21.58 -17.93
CA TRP A 312 -27.30 -20.15 -18.26
C TRP A 312 -26.17 -19.34 -17.63
N ALA A 313 -25.59 -18.48 -18.46
CA ALA A 313 -24.53 -17.57 -18.07
C ALA A 313 -24.86 -16.15 -18.52
N SER A 314 -23.98 -15.20 -18.25
CA SER A 314 -24.11 -13.85 -18.81
C SER A 314 -24.08 -13.90 -20.34
N TRP A 315 -23.23 -14.74 -20.93
CA TRP A 315 -23.06 -14.87 -22.39
C TRP A 315 -23.36 -16.29 -22.83
N ASN A 316 -24.29 -16.48 -23.77
CA ASN A 316 -24.78 -17.81 -24.13
C ASN A 316 -24.63 -18.03 -25.63
N PHE A 317 -23.68 -18.87 -26.00
CA PHE A 317 -23.53 -19.33 -27.38
C PHE A 317 -24.58 -20.39 -27.71
N ILE A 318 -25.26 -20.22 -28.84
CA ILE A 318 -26.29 -21.15 -29.32
C ILE A 318 -25.92 -21.62 -30.72
N GLY A 319 -25.52 -22.90 -30.82
CA GLY A 319 -25.22 -23.53 -32.10
C GLY A 319 -26.51 -23.83 -32.88
N ALA A 320 -26.63 -23.29 -34.09
CA ALA A 320 -27.74 -23.61 -34.97
C ALA A 320 -27.50 -24.91 -35.76
N LYS A 321 -28.57 -25.59 -36.17
CA LYS A 321 -28.51 -26.71 -37.12
C LYS A 321 -28.41 -26.12 -38.54
N GLY A 322 -27.25 -26.19 -39.18
CA GLY A 322 -27.03 -25.61 -40.51
C GLY A 322 -25.63 -25.88 -41.05
N ASN A 323 -25.30 -25.33 -42.23
CA ASN A 323 -23.96 -25.42 -42.81
C ASN A 323 -22.97 -24.63 -41.91
N PRO A 324 -21.98 -25.28 -41.29
CA PRO A 324 -21.01 -24.61 -40.40
C PRO A 324 -20.22 -23.46 -41.05
N GLU A 325 -20.16 -23.43 -42.38
CA GLU A 325 -19.43 -22.41 -43.14
C GLU A 325 -20.21 -21.10 -43.34
N THR A 326 -21.55 -21.14 -43.24
CA THR A 326 -22.43 -20.00 -43.58
C THR A 326 -23.42 -19.65 -42.48
N THR A 327 -23.58 -20.51 -41.48
CA THR A 327 -24.52 -20.31 -40.39
C THR A 327 -24.04 -19.17 -39.47
N PRO A 328 -24.82 -18.08 -39.32
CA PRO A 328 -24.50 -17.00 -38.40
C PRO A 328 -24.40 -17.49 -36.96
N VAL A 329 -23.53 -16.86 -36.18
CA VAL A 329 -23.29 -17.23 -34.79
C VAL A 329 -24.27 -16.53 -33.88
N CYS A 330 -25.08 -17.31 -33.18
CA CYS A 330 -26.01 -16.79 -32.19
C CYS A 330 -25.33 -16.63 -30.82
N VAL A 331 -25.43 -15.44 -30.26
CA VAL A 331 -25.01 -15.14 -28.88
C VAL A 331 -26.13 -14.40 -28.18
N SER A 332 -26.62 -14.94 -27.06
CA SER A 332 -27.59 -14.28 -26.20
C SER A 332 -26.93 -13.78 -24.92
N TYR A 333 -26.93 -12.46 -24.74
CA TYR A 333 -26.50 -11.79 -23.50
C TYR A 333 -27.68 -11.72 -22.54
N TRP A 334 -27.57 -12.38 -21.39
CA TRP A 334 -28.55 -12.24 -20.32
C TRP A 334 -28.26 -10.97 -19.51
N VAL A 335 -28.93 -9.87 -19.89
CA VAL A 335 -28.57 -8.54 -19.39
C VAL A 335 -28.89 -8.36 -17.91
N ASN A 336 -29.82 -9.14 -17.35
CA ASN A 336 -30.11 -9.09 -15.92
C ASN A 336 -28.88 -9.42 -15.09
N ARG A 337 -28.12 -10.45 -15.50
CA ARG A 337 -26.89 -10.88 -14.84
C ARG A 337 -25.69 -10.05 -15.27
N LEU A 338 -25.55 -9.77 -16.56
CA LEU A 338 -24.42 -9.06 -17.14
C LEU A 338 -24.40 -7.58 -16.73
N GLN A 339 -25.53 -6.89 -16.85
CA GLN A 339 -25.64 -5.44 -16.65
C GLN A 339 -26.25 -5.04 -15.31
N ARG A 340 -26.65 -6.02 -14.46
CA ARG A 340 -27.27 -5.76 -13.15
C ARG A 340 -28.44 -4.78 -13.26
N VAL A 341 -29.37 -5.08 -14.16
CA VAL A 341 -30.62 -4.31 -14.30
C VAL A 341 -31.47 -4.44 -13.01
N PRO A 342 -32.54 -3.64 -12.82
CA PRO A 342 -33.38 -3.72 -11.63
C PRO A 342 -33.83 -5.15 -11.29
N ALA A 343 -33.89 -5.48 -10.00
CA ALA A 343 -34.13 -6.85 -9.54
C ALA A 343 -35.53 -7.40 -9.90
N ASP A 344 -36.48 -6.51 -10.14
CA ASP A 344 -37.85 -6.78 -10.57
C ASP A 344 -38.01 -6.82 -12.10
N ALA A 345 -36.95 -6.56 -12.87
CA ALA A 345 -36.98 -6.61 -14.32
C ALA A 345 -37.25 -8.05 -14.82
N PRO A 346 -38.04 -8.21 -15.90
CA PRO A 346 -38.22 -9.51 -16.53
C PRO A 346 -36.89 -10.05 -17.08
N GLU A 347 -36.85 -11.36 -17.32
CA GLU A 347 -35.71 -11.99 -18.00
C GLU A 347 -35.52 -11.37 -19.38
N THR A 348 -34.44 -10.63 -19.54
CA THR A 348 -34.18 -9.80 -20.71
C THR A 348 -32.88 -10.20 -21.36
N PHE A 349 -32.89 -10.24 -22.68
CA PHE A 349 -31.80 -10.71 -23.50
C PHE A 349 -31.47 -9.71 -24.60
N VAL A 350 -30.17 -9.54 -24.85
CA VAL A 350 -29.68 -8.95 -26.09
C VAL A 350 -29.10 -10.09 -26.92
N THR A 351 -29.73 -10.44 -28.03
CA THR A 351 -29.30 -11.57 -28.86
C THR A 351 -28.81 -11.12 -30.22
N LEU A 352 -27.61 -11.60 -30.55
CA LEU A 352 -26.95 -11.41 -31.83
C LEU A 352 -27.25 -12.59 -32.73
N ASN A 353 -27.63 -12.31 -33.98
CA ASN A 353 -27.81 -13.29 -35.07
C ASN A 353 -28.56 -14.57 -34.65
N PRO A 354 -29.78 -14.46 -34.12
CA PRO A 354 -30.49 -15.63 -33.64
C PRO A 354 -30.80 -16.59 -34.80
N PRO A 355 -30.81 -17.92 -34.56
CA PRO A 355 -31.09 -18.91 -35.61
C PRO A 355 -32.51 -18.79 -36.18
N HIS A 356 -33.41 -18.16 -35.42
CA HIS A 356 -34.74 -17.73 -35.81
C HIS A 356 -35.04 -16.43 -35.06
N PRO A 357 -35.79 -15.47 -35.63
CA PRO A 357 -36.16 -14.26 -34.91
C PRO A 357 -36.91 -14.57 -33.60
N PRO A 358 -36.68 -13.80 -32.52
CA PRO A 358 -37.50 -13.91 -31.31
C PRO A 358 -38.98 -13.64 -31.60
N ALA A 359 -39.87 -14.16 -30.77
CA ALA A 359 -41.30 -13.90 -30.90
C ALA A 359 -41.61 -12.38 -30.91
N GLN A 360 -42.47 -11.94 -31.83
CA GLN A 360 -42.71 -10.52 -32.09
C GLN A 360 -43.28 -9.79 -30.86
N ASP A 361 -44.14 -10.45 -30.09
CA ASP A 361 -44.72 -9.96 -28.84
C ASP A 361 -43.72 -9.87 -27.68
N LYS A 362 -42.56 -10.51 -27.83
CA LYS A 362 -41.47 -10.49 -26.85
C LYS A 362 -40.30 -9.61 -27.26
N THR A 363 -40.36 -8.97 -28.42
CA THR A 363 -39.27 -8.16 -29.00
C THR A 363 -39.55 -6.68 -28.76
N ALA A 364 -38.62 -6.02 -28.07
CA ALA A 364 -38.71 -4.58 -27.82
C ALA A 364 -37.99 -3.76 -28.89
N LEU A 365 -36.86 -4.27 -29.39
CA LEU A 365 -36.02 -3.59 -30.37
C LEU A 365 -35.34 -4.59 -31.30
N HIS A 366 -35.23 -4.21 -32.58
CA HIS A 366 -34.39 -4.89 -33.57
C HIS A 366 -33.52 -3.85 -34.27
N ALA A 367 -32.21 -4.12 -34.37
CA ALA A 367 -31.24 -3.24 -34.97
C ALA A 367 -30.15 -4.03 -35.72
N GLN A 368 -29.30 -3.30 -36.45
CA GLN A 368 -28.15 -3.86 -37.14
C GLN A 368 -26.88 -3.11 -36.74
N LEU A 369 -25.85 -3.86 -36.38
CA LEU A 369 -24.51 -3.34 -36.08
C LEU A 369 -23.50 -4.04 -36.97
N ALA A 370 -22.44 -3.34 -37.39
CA ALA A 370 -21.41 -3.92 -38.24
C ALA A 370 -20.10 -4.11 -37.45
N HIS A 371 -19.43 -5.25 -37.61
CA HIS A 371 -18.17 -5.54 -36.92
C HIS A 371 -17.03 -5.78 -37.90
N PRO A 372 -15.80 -5.34 -37.59
CA PRO A 372 -14.64 -5.60 -38.44
C PRO A 372 -14.31 -7.09 -38.43
N VAL A 373 -13.94 -7.58 -39.60
CA VAL A 373 -13.54 -8.96 -39.84
C VAL A 373 -12.05 -8.99 -40.11
N PHE A 374 -11.31 -9.69 -39.26
CA PHE A 374 -9.84 -9.70 -39.34
C PHE A 374 -9.30 -10.87 -40.15
N SER A 375 -8.20 -10.60 -40.86
CA SER A 375 -7.45 -11.56 -41.65
C SER A 375 -5.96 -11.24 -41.57
N PHE A 376 -5.11 -12.08 -42.19
CA PHE A 376 -3.70 -11.74 -42.37
C PHE A 376 -3.49 -10.41 -43.11
N ALA A 377 -4.38 -10.04 -44.05
CA ALA A 377 -4.32 -8.75 -44.73
C ALA A 377 -4.64 -7.60 -43.78
N SER A 378 -5.62 -7.78 -42.89
CA SER A 378 -6.01 -6.78 -41.89
C SER A 378 -4.87 -6.48 -40.91
N LEU A 379 -4.13 -7.51 -40.47
CA LEU A 379 -2.95 -7.32 -39.61
C LEU A 379 -1.84 -6.51 -40.31
N ARG A 380 -1.53 -6.83 -41.58
CA ARG A 380 -0.54 -6.06 -42.35
C ARG A 380 -0.99 -4.61 -42.56
N ALA A 381 -2.28 -4.39 -42.80
CA ALA A 381 -2.83 -3.05 -42.95
C ALA A 381 -2.71 -2.22 -41.66
N GLN A 382 -2.94 -2.84 -40.50
CA GLN A 382 -2.70 -2.18 -39.20
C GLN A 382 -1.24 -1.79 -39.01
N GLU A 383 -0.30 -2.66 -39.40
CA GLU A 383 1.14 -2.34 -39.38
C GLU A 383 1.48 -1.19 -40.33
N GLN A 384 0.86 -1.12 -41.50
CA GLN A 384 1.10 -0.08 -42.50
C GLN A 384 0.41 1.26 -42.22
N LEU A 385 -0.56 1.31 -41.28
CA LEU A 385 -1.39 2.48 -41.02
C LEU A 385 -0.56 3.74 -40.70
N HIS A 386 0.55 3.59 -39.98
CA HIS A 386 1.42 4.72 -39.62
C HIS A 386 2.04 5.43 -40.83
N HIS A 387 2.20 4.75 -41.97
CA HIS A 387 2.72 5.36 -43.20
C HIS A 387 1.71 6.25 -43.93
N VAL A 388 0.42 6.17 -43.57
CA VAL A 388 -0.65 6.96 -44.21
C VAL A 388 -1.25 8.03 -43.30
N GLN A 389 -0.97 8.00 -42.00
CA GLN A 389 -1.46 8.99 -41.05
C GLN A 389 -1.01 10.42 -41.40
N GLY A 390 -1.93 11.38 -41.31
CA GLY A 390 -1.67 12.81 -41.52
C GLY A 390 -1.51 13.24 -42.98
N LYS A 391 -1.47 12.31 -43.94
CA LYS A 391 -1.38 12.64 -45.37
C LYS A 391 -2.60 13.44 -45.82
N GLY A 392 -2.37 14.61 -46.41
CA GLY A 392 -3.43 15.53 -46.82
C GLY A 392 -4.26 16.06 -45.64
N GLY A 393 -3.68 16.11 -44.43
CA GLY A 393 -4.38 16.58 -43.23
C GLY A 393 -5.42 15.60 -42.69
N ILE A 394 -5.40 14.33 -43.11
CA ILE A 394 -6.37 13.31 -42.70
C ILE A 394 -5.74 12.33 -41.72
N HIS A 395 -6.39 12.11 -40.59
CA HIS A 395 -6.04 11.12 -39.58
C HIS A 395 -7.11 10.04 -39.53
N TYR A 396 -6.71 8.77 -39.57
CA TYR A 396 -7.60 7.62 -39.59
C TYR A 396 -7.62 6.97 -38.22
N ALA A 397 -8.80 6.80 -37.64
CA ALA A 397 -8.92 6.19 -36.32
C ALA A 397 -10.17 5.31 -36.24
N GLY A 398 -10.09 4.23 -35.48
CA GLY A 398 -11.24 3.39 -35.19
C GLY A 398 -10.84 2.15 -34.42
N ALA A 399 -11.83 1.43 -33.88
CA ALA A 399 -11.57 0.17 -33.19
C ALA A 399 -10.89 -0.88 -34.11
N TRP A 400 -11.05 -0.74 -35.43
CA TRP A 400 -10.40 -1.55 -36.45
C TRP A 400 -8.87 -1.40 -36.50
N CYS A 401 -8.30 -0.38 -35.86
CA CYS A 401 -6.84 -0.23 -35.71
C CYS A 401 -6.23 -1.24 -34.72
N GLY A 402 -7.05 -2.04 -34.03
CA GLY A 402 -6.61 -3.10 -33.13
C GLY A 402 -7.50 -4.35 -33.24
N TYR A 403 -8.06 -4.83 -32.14
CA TYR A 403 -8.89 -6.05 -32.12
C TYR A 403 -10.38 -5.80 -32.38
N GLY A 404 -10.80 -4.55 -32.60
CA GLY A 404 -12.20 -4.18 -32.79
C GLY A 404 -12.95 -3.86 -31.49
N PHE A 405 -12.26 -3.69 -30.36
CA PHE A 405 -12.87 -3.42 -29.05
C PHE A 405 -12.88 -1.94 -28.70
N HIS A 406 -13.55 -1.62 -27.59
CA HIS A 406 -13.68 -0.26 -27.09
C HIS A 406 -12.35 0.39 -26.73
N GLU A 407 -11.43 -0.37 -26.11
CA GLU A 407 -10.07 0.10 -25.80
C GLU A 407 -9.27 0.40 -27.07
N ASP A 408 -9.45 -0.38 -28.13
CA ASP A 408 -8.80 -0.11 -29.42
C ASP A 408 -9.35 1.18 -30.04
N GLY A 409 -10.67 1.39 -29.93
CA GLY A 409 -11.33 2.59 -30.38
C GLY A 409 -10.82 3.85 -29.68
N ILE A 410 -10.75 3.82 -28.34
CA ILE A 410 -10.25 4.97 -27.56
C ILE A 410 -8.77 5.21 -27.83
N ARG A 411 -7.94 4.16 -27.90
CA ARG A 411 -6.51 4.27 -28.20
C ARG A 411 -6.26 4.90 -29.57
N ALA A 412 -7.04 4.53 -30.58
CA ALA A 412 -6.96 5.13 -31.90
C ALA A 412 -7.38 6.61 -31.88
N GLY A 413 -8.40 6.97 -31.11
CA GLY A 413 -8.85 8.36 -30.93
C GLY A 413 -7.80 9.23 -30.22
N ILE A 414 -7.19 8.69 -29.15
CA ILE A 414 -6.06 9.31 -28.45
C ILE A 414 -4.91 9.57 -29.42
N ALA A 415 -4.47 8.55 -30.16
CA ALA A 415 -3.35 8.68 -31.09
C ALA A 415 -3.62 9.75 -32.17
N ALA A 416 -4.86 9.84 -32.67
CA ALA A 416 -5.24 10.89 -33.62
C ALA A 416 -5.23 12.29 -32.99
N ALA A 417 -5.70 12.43 -31.75
CA ALA A 417 -5.71 13.70 -31.02
C ALA A 417 -4.28 14.16 -30.66
N GLU A 418 -3.42 13.27 -30.16
CA GLU A 418 -2.02 13.56 -29.84
C GLU A 418 -1.23 13.98 -31.08
N ALA A 419 -1.44 13.31 -32.22
CA ALA A 419 -0.84 13.70 -33.50
C ALA A 419 -1.23 15.12 -33.96
N LEU A 420 -2.32 15.66 -33.41
CA LEU A 420 -2.82 17.00 -33.66
C LEU A 420 -2.46 18.02 -32.57
N GLY A 421 -1.71 17.59 -31.54
CA GLY A 421 -1.19 18.42 -30.46
C GLY A 421 -1.99 18.36 -29.16
N ALA A 422 -2.93 17.42 -29.02
CA ALA A 422 -3.63 17.21 -27.76
C ALA A 422 -2.75 16.51 -26.72
N THR A 423 -3.03 16.74 -25.44
CA THR A 423 -2.36 16.06 -24.32
C THR A 423 -3.35 15.19 -23.56
N VAL A 424 -2.93 13.98 -23.16
CA VAL A 424 -3.75 13.06 -22.36
C VAL A 424 -3.57 13.37 -20.86
N PRO A 425 -4.63 13.74 -20.12
CA PRO A 425 -4.52 14.15 -18.71
C PRO A 425 -4.48 12.97 -17.71
N TRP A 426 -4.26 11.73 -18.17
CA TRP A 426 -4.16 10.54 -17.32
C TRP A 426 -3.03 9.61 -17.77
N ASP A 427 -2.58 8.77 -16.84
CA ASP A 427 -1.66 7.68 -17.13
C ASP A 427 -2.44 6.41 -17.50
N SER A 428 -2.11 5.79 -18.63
CA SER A 428 -2.70 4.51 -19.07
C SER A 428 -2.13 3.33 -18.28
N ILE A 429 -2.61 3.13 -17.05
CA ILE A 429 -2.12 2.08 -16.13
C ILE A 429 -2.98 0.81 -16.24
N SER A 430 -2.39 -0.26 -16.76
CA SER A 430 -2.96 -1.61 -16.73
C SER A 430 -2.73 -2.28 -15.37
N CYS A 431 -3.80 -2.79 -14.75
CA CYS A 431 -3.72 -3.46 -13.46
C CYS A 431 -3.46 -4.96 -13.61
N ASN A 432 -2.57 -5.53 -12.78
CA ASN A 432 -2.40 -6.99 -12.69
C ASN A 432 -3.49 -7.57 -11.76
N PRO A 433 -4.37 -8.47 -12.25
CA PRO A 433 -5.44 -9.02 -11.43
C PRO A 433 -4.95 -10.10 -10.44
N ARG A 434 -3.72 -10.61 -10.60
CA ARG A 434 -3.18 -11.70 -9.77
C ARG A 434 -2.81 -11.24 -8.37
N THR A 435 -3.06 -12.10 -7.41
CA THR A 435 -2.76 -11.89 -5.98
C THR A 435 -1.86 -13.00 -5.46
N SER A 436 -0.78 -12.65 -4.76
CA SER A 436 0.03 -13.64 -4.03
C SER A 436 -0.63 -14.02 -2.70
N LEU A 437 -0.19 -15.15 -2.10
CA LEU A 437 -0.59 -15.52 -0.74
C LEU A 437 -0.23 -14.42 0.28
N LEU A 438 0.89 -13.72 0.04
CA LEU A 438 1.35 -12.63 0.89
C LEU A 438 0.43 -11.39 0.76
N ASP A 439 0.00 -11.06 -0.46
CA ASP A 439 -0.96 -9.98 -0.70
C ASP A 439 -2.28 -10.25 0.02
N MET A 440 -2.80 -11.47 -0.10
CA MET A 440 -4.04 -11.88 0.59
C MET A 440 -3.92 -11.79 2.11
N PHE A 441 -2.75 -12.15 2.66
CA PHE A 441 -2.48 -12.02 4.09
C PHE A 441 -2.52 -10.55 4.55
N TYR A 442 -1.81 -9.64 3.88
CA TYR A 442 -1.81 -8.22 4.24
C TYR A 442 -3.17 -7.56 4.00
N MET A 443 -3.86 -7.93 2.91
CA MET A 443 -5.21 -7.45 2.64
C MET A 443 -6.20 -7.89 3.73
N LEU A 444 -6.08 -9.11 4.26
CA LEU A 444 -6.89 -9.58 5.38
C LEU A 444 -6.63 -8.75 6.66
N LEU A 445 -5.37 -8.50 6.99
CA LEU A 445 -5.00 -7.66 8.14
C LEU A 445 -5.51 -6.24 7.99
N PHE A 446 -5.29 -5.62 6.82
CA PHE A 446 -5.81 -4.30 6.49
C PHE A 446 -7.33 -4.26 6.60
N THR A 447 -8.04 -5.24 6.03
CA THR A 447 -9.51 -5.27 6.04
C THR A 447 -10.06 -5.36 7.47
N ARG A 448 -9.43 -6.15 8.34
CA ARG A 448 -9.80 -6.23 9.76
C ARG A 448 -9.59 -4.91 10.48
N PHE A 449 -8.45 -4.26 10.24
CA PHE A 449 -8.14 -2.95 10.80
C PHE A 449 -9.12 -1.88 10.29
N ALA A 450 -9.31 -1.76 8.98
CA ALA A 450 -10.15 -0.74 8.34
C ALA A 450 -11.62 -0.84 8.77
N ARG A 451 -12.16 -2.05 8.98
CA ARG A 451 -13.53 -2.24 9.51
C ARG A 451 -13.74 -1.71 10.92
N GLN A 452 -12.69 -1.68 11.75
CA GLN A 452 -12.76 -1.13 13.10
C GLN A 452 -12.43 0.37 13.10
N ALA A 453 -11.51 0.77 12.22
CA ALA A 453 -11.03 2.13 12.11
C ALA A 453 -12.08 3.08 11.49
N ILE A 454 -12.70 2.70 10.37
CA ILE A 454 -13.63 3.56 9.62
C ILE A 454 -15.06 3.33 10.11
N SER A 455 -15.52 4.22 10.97
CA SER A 455 -16.85 4.20 11.60
C SER A 455 -17.79 5.30 11.09
N VAL A 456 -17.24 6.41 10.61
CA VAL A 456 -17.97 7.58 10.09
C VAL A 456 -17.53 7.82 8.65
N GLY A 457 -18.48 8.12 7.77
CA GLY A 457 -18.24 8.30 6.33
C GLY A 457 -18.09 6.98 5.57
N HIS A 458 -17.68 7.04 4.31
CA HIS A 458 -17.59 5.86 3.44
C HIS A 458 -16.28 5.81 2.67
N LEU A 459 -15.52 4.70 2.84
CA LEU A 459 -14.33 4.41 2.07
C LEU A 459 -14.59 3.25 1.13
N ARG A 460 -14.57 3.52 -0.18
CA ARG A 460 -14.61 2.50 -1.24
C ARG A 460 -13.21 2.31 -1.81
N ILE A 461 -12.75 1.08 -1.91
CA ILE A 461 -11.45 0.72 -2.49
C ILE A 461 -11.66 -0.26 -3.63
N ILE A 462 -11.35 0.15 -4.85
CA ILE A 462 -11.34 -0.68 -6.05
C ILE A 462 -9.95 -1.32 -6.16
N LEU A 463 -9.89 -2.64 -6.11
CA LEU A 463 -8.66 -3.43 -6.16
C LEU A 463 -8.13 -3.57 -7.60
N PRO A 464 -6.84 -3.93 -7.79
CA PRO A 464 -6.26 -4.14 -9.13
C PRO A 464 -7.01 -5.18 -9.98
N ASN A 465 -7.62 -6.19 -9.35
CA ASN A 465 -8.45 -7.17 -10.05
C ASN A 465 -9.86 -6.67 -10.36
N GLY A 466 -10.25 -5.44 -10.00
CA GLY A 466 -11.59 -4.89 -10.19
C GLY A 466 -12.61 -5.22 -9.09
N ALA A 467 -12.22 -5.99 -8.07
CA ALA A 467 -13.04 -6.20 -6.88
C ALA A 467 -13.11 -4.95 -6.01
N GLU A 468 -14.07 -4.91 -5.08
CA GLU A 468 -14.29 -3.76 -4.22
C GLU A 468 -14.26 -4.15 -2.75
N LEU A 469 -13.65 -3.29 -1.94
CA LEU A 469 -13.73 -3.31 -0.49
C LEU A 469 -14.41 -2.02 -0.04
N GLU A 470 -15.40 -2.14 0.84
CA GLU A 470 -16.13 -0.99 1.39
C GLU A 470 -16.05 -1.00 2.91
N PHE A 471 -15.89 0.19 3.49
CA PHE A 471 -15.78 0.42 4.93
C PHE A 471 -16.57 1.67 5.35
N GLY A 472 -17.13 1.66 6.56
CA GLY A 472 -17.92 2.76 7.11
C GLY A 472 -19.43 2.62 6.86
N THR A 473 -20.15 3.74 6.92
CA THR A 473 -21.60 3.82 6.72
C THR A 473 -21.97 3.79 5.23
N THR A 474 -23.07 3.14 4.88
CA THR A 474 -23.46 2.90 3.47
C THR A 474 -23.79 4.22 2.75
N PRO A 475 -23.55 4.35 1.42
CA PRO A 475 -23.78 5.60 0.68
C PRO A 475 -25.21 6.15 0.72
N ALA A 476 -26.21 5.33 1.06
CA ALA A 476 -27.61 5.74 1.18
C ALA A 476 -27.86 6.69 2.38
N ASP A 477 -27.02 6.64 3.42
CA ASP A 477 -27.13 7.46 4.63
C ASP A 477 -26.25 8.73 4.57
N CYS A 478 -25.45 8.88 3.51
CA CYS A 478 -24.54 10.01 3.30
C CYS A 478 -25.03 10.86 2.12
N SER A 479 -25.19 12.18 2.30
CA SER A 479 -25.63 13.08 1.23
C SER A 479 -24.81 12.90 -0.05
N SER A 480 -25.46 12.48 -1.13
CA SER A 480 -24.87 12.12 -2.41
C SER A 480 -24.39 13.34 -3.21
N ARG A 481 -23.24 13.90 -2.86
CA ARG A 481 -22.49 14.80 -3.77
C ARG A 481 -21.25 14.09 -4.29
N PRO A 482 -21.22 13.68 -5.58
CA PRO A 482 -19.97 13.26 -6.20
C PRO A 482 -19.08 14.48 -6.38
N VAL A 483 -17.94 14.53 -5.68
CA VAL A 483 -16.92 15.55 -5.93
C VAL A 483 -16.17 15.17 -7.19
N ALA A 484 -16.47 15.87 -8.29
CA ALA A 484 -15.77 15.71 -9.55
C ALA A 484 -14.31 16.15 -9.39
N LYS A 485 -13.37 15.37 -9.94
CA LYS A 485 -12.02 15.88 -10.23
C LYS A 485 -12.19 16.99 -11.28
N ASN A 486 -11.85 18.22 -10.92
CA ASN A 486 -11.77 19.38 -11.80
C ASN A 486 -13.08 19.80 -12.51
N THR A 487 -13.83 20.67 -11.85
CA THR A 487 -14.54 21.76 -12.52
C THR A 487 -14.02 23.09 -11.97
N SER A 488 -13.27 23.82 -12.81
CA SER A 488 -13.04 25.27 -12.74
C SER A 488 -12.91 25.91 -11.34
N ALA A 489 -11.67 26.07 -10.87
CA ALA A 489 -11.06 27.12 -10.04
C ALA A 489 -11.91 28.15 -9.22
N SER A 490 -13.16 27.91 -8.81
CA SER A 490 -14.01 29.00 -8.31
C SER A 490 -15.14 28.62 -7.34
N GLN A 491 -15.11 27.46 -6.68
CA GLN A 491 -16.00 27.24 -5.53
C GLN A 491 -15.23 26.85 -4.28
N GLU A 492 -15.32 27.76 -3.30
CA GLU A 492 -14.80 27.66 -1.94
C GLU A 492 -15.35 26.42 -1.22
N GLU A 493 -14.53 25.39 -1.01
CA GLU A 493 -14.85 24.32 -0.06
C GLU A 493 -13.70 24.20 0.95
N SER A 494 -13.89 24.84 2.11
CA SER A 494 -13.15 24.53 3.31
C SER A 494 -13.46 23.09 3.72
N TRP A 495 -12.45 22.23 3.85
CA TRP A 495 -12.62 20.80 4.17
C TRP A 495 -13.29 20.52 5.52
N HIS A 496 -13.40 21.54 6.38
CA HIS A 496 -14.08 21.54 7.67
C HIS A 496 -15.57 21.18 7.64
N MET A 497 -16.25 21.21 6.50
CA MET A 497 -17.70 21.08 6.38
C MET A 497 -18.19 19.78 5.72
N LEU A 498 -17.33 18.76 5.58
CA LEU A 498 -17.73 17.45 5.03
C LEU A 498 -17.74 16.34 6.10
N PRO A 499 -18.64 16.39 7.11
CA PRO A 499 -18.78 15.31 8.10
C PRO A 499 -19.34 13.99 7.51
N ALA A 500 -19.53 13.92 6.19
CA ALA A 500 -19.95 12.73 5.44
C ALA A 500 -19.04 12.50 4.22
N SER A 501 -17.72 12.60 4.39
CA SER A 501 -16.78 12.41 3.28
C SER A 501 -16.88 10.98 2.72
N GLN A 502 -17.08 10.89 1.41
CA GLN A 502 -16.97 9.66 0.65
C GLN A 502 -15.67 9.72 -0.15
N ALA A 503 -14.79 8.75 0.07
CA ALA A 503 -13.56 8.62 -0.68
C ALA A 503 -13.59 7.30 -1.48
N THR A 504 -13.30 7.40 -2.77
CA THR A 504 -13.09 6.21 -3.63
C THR A 504 -11.64 6.15 -4.06
N MET A 505 -10.96 5.09 -3.64
CA MET A 505 -9.58 4.78 -4.00
C MET A 505 -9.55 3.71 -5.08
N ARG A 506 -8.73 3.90 -6.12
CA ARG A 506 -8.40 2.89 -7.12
C ARG A 506 -6.96 2.45 -6.92
N LEU A 507 -6.77 1.21 -6.50
CA LEU A 507 -5.44 0.62 -6.28
C LEU A 507 -4.91 0.04 -7.59
N PHE A 508 -3.65 0.35 -7.90
CA PHE A 508 -2.92 -0.24 -9.02
C PHE A 508 -2.04 -1.41 -8.58
N ARG A 509 -1.59 -1.41 -7.31
CA ARG A 509 -0.66 -2.41 -6.77
C ARG A 509 -1.09 -2.89 -5.38
N TYR A 510 -1.03 -4.21 -5.16
CA TYR A 510 -1.35 -4.82 -3.86
C TYR A 510 -0.33 -4.51 -2.75
N ASP A 511 0.89 -4.06 -3.12
CA ASP A 511 1.93 -3.60 -2.19
C ASP A 511 1.45 -2.51 -1.22
N PHE A 512 0.43 -1.74 -1.63
CA PHE A 512 -0.30 -0.80 -0.78
C PHE A 512 -0.63 -1.42 0.59
N PHE A 513 -1.24 -2.61 0.62
CA PHE A 513 -1.68 -3.23 1.88
C PHE A 513 -0.53 -3.54 2.82
N ARG A 514 0.58 -4.04 2.26
CA ARG A 514 1.79 -4.30 3.04
C ARG A 514 2.33 -3.00 3.64
N ARG A 515 2.46 -1.94 2.85
CA ARG A 515 2.96 -0.63 3.33
C ARG A 515 2.07 -0.05 4.42
N ILE A 516 0.75 -0.08 4.27
CA ILE A 516 -0.17 0.43 5.31
C ILE A 516 -0.04 -0.38 6.60
N VAL A 517 -0.03 -1.71 6.50
CA VAL A 517 0.01 -2.59 7.69
C VAL A 517 1.35 -2.46 8.44
N THR A 518 2.46 -2.23 7.75
CA THR A 518 3.79 -2.18 8.37
C THR A 518 4.29 -0.77 8.67
N ARG A 519 3.77 0.26 8.00
CA ARG A 519 4.27 1.65 8.09
C ARG A 519 3.17 2.70 8.25
N HIS A 520 1.92 2.31 8.41
CA HIS A 520 0.79 3.20 8.72
C HIS A 520 0.66 4.41 7.76
N ASP A 521 0.67 5.63 8.31
CA ASP A 521 0.55 6.89 7.57
C ASP A 521 1.78 7.15 6.69
N VAL A 522 2.98 6.76 7.11
CA VAL A 522 4.18 6.77 6.24
C VAL A 522 3.92 5.87 5.03
N GLY A 523 3.36 4.67 5.26
CA GLY A 523 2.99 3.74 4.21
C GLY A 523 1.94 4.30 3.25
N LEU A 524 0.97 5.07 3.75
CA LEU A 524 -0.05 5.74 2.94
C LEU A 524 0.56 6.81 2.05
N GLY A 525 1.39 7.68 2.63
CA GLY A 525 2.07 8.74 1.89
C GLY A 525 3.03 8.19 0.84
N GLU A 526 3.84 7.17 1.18
CA GLU A 526 4.71 6.50 0.22
C GLU A 526 3.94 5.80 -0.91
N SER A 527 2.81 5.16 -0.59
CA SER A 527 1.97 4.52 -1.62
C SER A 527 1.40 5.56 -2.58
N TYR A 528 0.98 6.72 -2.05
CA TYR A 528 0.48 7.81 -2.88
C TYR A 528 1.59 8.42 -3.75
N MET A 529 2.79 8.65 -3.17
CA MET A 529 3.97 9.16 -3.86
C MET A 529 4.37 8.27 -5.04
N HIS A 530 4.45 6.96 -4.83
CA HIS A 530 4.81 5.99 -5.87
C HIS A 530 3.70 5.71 -6.89
N GLY A 531 2.51 6.32 -6.72
CA GLY A 531 1.37 6.04 -7.59
C GLY A 531 0.83 4.62 -7.44
N ASP A 532 0.96 4.00 -6.27
CA ASP A 532 0.37 2.67 -5.98
C ASP A 532 -1.16 2.74 -5.98
N PHE A 533 -1.74 3.93 -5.79
CA PHE A 533 -3.16 4.20 -5.93
C PHE A 533 -3.47 5.62 -6.40
N GLU A 534 -4.71 5.80 -6.83
CA GLU A 534 -5.34 7.10 -7.01
C GLU A 534 -6.61 7.21 -6.19
N VAL A 535 -7.01 8.44 -5.90
CA VAL A 535 -8.23 8.76 -5.16
C VAL A 535 -9.00 9.85 -5.91
N ASN A 536 -10.33 9.79 -5.86
CA ASN A 536 -11.20 10.81 -6.45
C ASN A 536 -10.92 12.20 -5.85
N ASP A 537 -10.83 12.27 -4.52
CA ASP A 537 -10.50 13.47 -3.78
C ASP A 537 -9.56 13.13 -2.61
N LEU A 538 -8.35 13.68 -2.66
CA LEU A 538 -7.34 13.48 -1.63
C LEU A 538 -7.70 14.18 -0.32
N GLY A 539 -8.31 15.36 -0.39
CA GLY A 539 -8.80 16.09 0.78
C GLY A 539 -9.92 15.32 1.47
N ALA A 540 -10.88 14.80 0.70
CA ALA A 540 -11.96 13.97 1.24
C ALA A 540 -11.43 12.69 1.94
N LEU A 541 -10.43 12.03 1.36
CA LEU A 541 -9.78 10.87 1.99
C LEU A 541 -9.11 11.26 3.32
N LEU A 542 -8.34 12.34 3.35
CA LEU A 542 -7.65 12.78 4.56
C LEU A 542 -8.63 13.29 5.63
N ALA A 543 -9.72 13.95 5.23
CA ALA A 543 -10.82 14.32 6.11
C ALA A 543 -11.52 13.09 6.70
N LEU A 544 -11.78 12.07 5.87
CA LEU A 544 -12.35 10.79 6.31
C LEU A 544 -11.46 10.09 7.35
N LEU A 545 -10.15 10.02 7.08
CA LEU A 545 -9.20 9.41 8.01
C LEU A 545 -9.12 10.21 9.31
N THR A 546 -9.12 11.53 9.24
CA THR A 546 -9.03 12.39 10.42
C THR A 546 -10.30 12.36 11.26
N ALA A 547 -11.48 12.26 10.65
CA ALA A 547 -12.76 12.06 11.36
C ALA A 547 -12.79 10.73 12.14
N ASN A 548 -12.00 9.75 11.73
CA ASN A 548 -11.89 8.44 12.34
C ASN A 548 -10.61 8.23 13.15
N LEU A 549 -9.86 9.30 13.45
CA LEU A 549 -8.50 9.19 13.97
C LEU A 549 -8.39 8.50 15.33
N VAL A 550 -9.36 8.73 16.22
CA VAL A 550 -9.44 8.06 17.53
C VAL A 550 -9.55 6.54 17.36
N ASN A 551 -10.43 6.10 16.45
CA ASN A 551 -10.64 4.69 16.16
C ASN A 551 -9.42 4.09 15.46
N ILE A 552 -8.82 4.81 14.50
CA ILE A 552 -7.57 4.43 13.86
C ILE A 552 -6.47 4.18 14.92
N GLN A 553 -6.31 5.08 15.89
CA GLN A 553 -5.32 4.95 16.95
C GLN A 553 -5.61 3.76 17.88
N ALA A 554 -6.87 3.61 18.33
CA ALA A 554 -7.29 2.50 19.18
C ALA A 554 -7.13 1.13 18.49
N SER A 555 -7.43 1.06 17.19
CA SER A 555 -7.34 -0.16 16.39
C SER A 555 -5.91 -0.52 15.98
N ARG A 556 -4.88 0.33 16.21
CA ARG A 556 -3.47 -0.02 15.90
C ARG A 556 -3.04 -1.33 16.56
N GLY A 557 -3.47 -1.58 17.79
CA GLY A 557 -3.16 -2.82 18.51
C GLY A 557 -3.70 -4.10 17.85
N SER A 558 -4.74 -3.98 17.01
CA SER A 558 -5.36 -5.12 16.32
C SER A 558 -4.46 -5.76 15.23
N LEU A 559 -3.44 -5.04 14.77
CA LEU A 559 -2.48 -5.50 13.75
C LEU A 559 -1.37 -6.41 14.33
N GLY A 560 -1.31 -6.58 15.65
CA GLY A 560 -0.42 -7.54 16.32
C GLY A 560 1.07 -7.22 16.23
N VAL A 561 1.92 -8.26 16.31
CA VAL A 561 3.39 -8.16 16.42
C VAL A 561 4.04 -7.45 15.21
N LEU A 562 3.44 -7.54 14.03
CA LEU A 562 3.98 -6.93 12.80
C LEU A 562 4.00 -5.39 12.86
N ASN A 563 2.98 -4.79 13.48
CA ASN A 563 2.92 -3.36 13.75
C ASN A 563 4.12 -2.93 14.63
N TRP A 564 4.36 -3.67 15.71
CA TRP A 564 5.45 -3.38 16.64
C TRP A 564 6.85 -3.49 16.00
N ILE A 565 7.06 -4.45 15.10
CA ILE A 565 8.32 -4.58 14.34
C ILE A 565 8.51 -3.37 13.41
N GLY A 566 7.47 -2.97 12.68
CA GLY A 566 7.50 -1.80 11.80
C GLY A 566 7.84 -0.51 12.56
N ASP A 567 7.14 -0.25 13.67
CA ASP A 567 7.39 0.90 14.53
C ASP A 567 8.79 0.88 15.15
N GLY A 568 9.34 -0.30 15.46
CA GLY A 568 10.70 -0.45 15.96
C GLY A 568 11.75 -0.09 14.91
N LEU A 569 11.56 -0.51 13.66
CA LEU A 569 12.45 -0.18 12.55
C LEU A 569 12.40 1.33 12.21
N LEU A 570 11.21 1.93 12.19
CA LEU A 570 11.06 3.37 11.98
C LEU A 570 11.73 4.16 13.11
N ARG A 571 11.58 3.74 14.37
CA ARG A 571 12.28 4.35 15.51
C ARG A 571 13.79 4.27 15.38
N LEU A 572 14.35 3.12 14.99
CA LEU A 572 15.78 2.96 14.77
C LEU A 572 16.29 3.85 13.63
N ALA A 573 15.54 3.91 12.52
CA ALA A 573 15.88 4.79 11.40
C ALA A 573 15.88 6.27 11.85
N HIS A 574 14.87 6.70 12.62
CA HIS A 574 14.77 8.07 13.13
C HIS A 574 15.87 8.43 14.14
N ALA A 575 16.28 7.50 15.00
CA ALA A 575 17.33 7.72 15.99
C ALA A 575 18.69 8.10 15.37
N THR A 576 18.92 7.76 14.09
CA THR A 576 20.15 8.13 13.37
C THR A 576 20.14 9.57 12.84
N ARG A 577 19.04 10.32 12.98
CA ARG A 577 18.82 11.67 12.41
C ARG A 577 18.77 12.80 13.46
N GLY A 578 19.42 12.64 14.62
CA GLY A 578 19.33 13.58 15.74
C GLY A 578 19.82 15.02 15.43
N ASN A 579 19.18 16.03 16.04
CA ASN A 579 19.43 17.46 15.83
C ASN A 579 20.65 18.02 16.61
N THR A 580 21.74 17.26 16.61
CA THR A 580 23.06 17.77 17.03
C THR A 580 23.49 18.95 16.15
N LEU A 581 24.54 19.70 16.50
CA LEU A 581 25.05 20.81 15.67
C LEU A 581 25.33 20.38 14.22
N PHE A 582 25.98 19.21 14.04
CA PHE A 582 26.24 18.65 12.72
C PHE A 582 24.98 18.12 12.04
N GLY A 583 24.11 17.41 12.79
CA GLY A 583 22.86 16.86 12.27
C GLY A 583 21.88 17.94 11.81
N SER A 584 21.73 19.01 12.58
CA SER A 584 20.86 20.16 12.24
C SER A 584 21.27 20.81 10.92
N ARG A 585 22.59 21.02 10.72
CA ARG A 585 23.13 21.55 9.47
C ARG A 585 22.84 20.63 8.29
N SER A 586 23.04 19.32 8.45
CA SER A 586 22.78 18.33 7.40
C SER A 586 21.29 18.23 7.05
N ASN A 587 20.41 18.21 8.05
CA ASN A 587 18.95 18.10 7.86
C ASN A 587 18.38 19.36 7.17
N ILE A 588 18.82 20.56 7.58
CA ILE A 588 18.43 21.84 6.98
C ILE A 588 18.95 21.94 5.54
N ALA A 589 20.22 21.58 5.29
CA ALA A 589 20.77 21.57 3.94
C ALA A 589 19.96 20.66 3.01
N GLN A 590 19.72 19.39 3.39
CA GLN A 590 18.95 18.45 2.59
C GLN A 590 17.51 18.91 2.29
N HIS A 591 16.87 19.66 3.19
CA HIS A 591 15.53 20.20 2.97
C HIS A 591 15.51 21.38 2.00
N TYR A 592 16.51 22.27 2.08
CA TYR A 592 16.62 23.43 1.17
C TYR A 592 17.41 23.14 -0.12
N ASP A 593 18.08 21.99 -0.24
CA ASP A 593 18.76 21.55 -1.46
C ASP A 593 17.81 21.40 -2.67
N ALA A 594 16.49 21.44 -2.44
CA ALA A 594 15.51 21.59 -3.51
C ALA A 594 15.62 22.93 -4.26
N GLY A 595 16.22 23.98 -3.68
CA GLY A 595 16.51 25.25 -4.35
C GLY A 595 15.34 26.24 -4.45
N ASN A 596 15.65 27.53 -4.51
CA ASN A 596 14.68 28.65 -4.44
C ASN A 596 13.65 28.61 -5.58
N ALA A 597 14.06 28.11 -6.75
CA ALA A 597 13.19 28.01 -7.92
C ALA A 597 11.95 27.16 -7.63
N MET A 598 12.10 26.08 -6.86
CA MET A 598 10.97 25.25 -6.44
C MET A 598 10.02 26.02 -5.52
N TYR A 599 10.53 26.68 -4.48
CA TYR A 599 9.72 27.42 -3.52
C TYR A 599 8.92 28.55 -4.19
N LYS A 600 9.50 29.20 -5.22
CA LYS A 600 8.81 30.20 -6.05
C LYS A 600 7.58 29.63 -6.80
N LEU A 601 7.48 28.30 -6.97
CA LEU A 601 6.33 27.64 -7.57
C LEU A 601 5.11 27.51 -6.65
N PHE A 602 5.18 27.89 -5.38
CA PHE A 602 3.98 27.87 -4.52
C PHE A 602 3.94 28.96 -3.45
N LEU A 603 5.08 29.55 -3.10
CA LEU A 603 5.11 30.70 -2.21
C LEU A 603 4.66 31.98 -2.93
N ASP A 604 4.22 32.95 -2.14
CA ASP A 604 3.99 34.32 -2.58
C ASP A 604 5.33 35.08 -2.78
N PRO A 605 5.34 36.30 -3.34
CA PRO A 605 6.56 37.07 -3.58
C PRO A 605 7.41 37.31 -2.32
N SER A 606 6.80 37.31 -1.12
CA SER A 606 7.53 37.42 0.12
C SER A 606 8.41 36.20 0.42
N MET A 607 8.31 35.09 -0.32
CA MET A 607 9.07 33.84 -0.05
C MET A 607 8.93 33.38 1.40
N THR A 608 7.78 33.61 2.03
CA THR A 608 7.58 33.25 3.44
C THR A 608 7.05 31.81 3.52
N TYR A 609 7.92 30.87 3.88
CA TYR A 609 7.56 29.46 4.09
C TYR A 609 7.16 29.21 5.56
N SER A 610 6.06 29.83 5.98
CA SER A 610 5.44 29.65 7.29
C SER A 610 3.94 29.98 7.21
N SER A 611 3.16 29.70 8.26
CA SER A 611 1.75 30.11 8.30
C SER A 611 1.55 31.61 8.08
N ALA A 612 0.53 31.97 7.31
CA ALA A 612 0.01 33.33 7.18
C ALA A 612 -1.10 33.60 8.22
N VAL A 613 -1.60 34.85 8.30
CA VAL A 613 -2.76 35.25 9.12
C VAL A 613 -3.76 36.00 8.25
N PHE A 614 -4.92 35.39 8.02
CA PHE A 614 -5.99 35.96 7.20
C PHE A 614 -6.98 36.75 8.08
N ARG A 615 -7.29 37.99 7.73
CA ARG A 615 -8.23 38.83 8.48
C ARG A 615 -9.67 38.66 8.03
N TYR A 616 -9.89 38.28 6.76
CA TYR A 616 -11.19 38.03 6.17
C TYR A 616 -11.11 36.95 5.08
N PRO A 617 -12.23 36.27 4.74
CA PRO A 617 -12.27 35.29 3.64
C PRO A 617 -11.88 35.91 2.30
N GLY A 618 -11.10 35.19 1.49
CA GLY A 618 -10.66 35.65 0.16
C GLY A 618 -9.45 36.60 0.17
N GLU A 619 -8.89 36.96 1.33
CA GLU A 619 -7.65 37.74 1.40
C GLU A 619 -6.47 37.00 0.74
N GLY A 620 -5.70 37.71 -0.07
CA GLY A 620 -4.56 37.13 -0.79
C GLY A 620 -3.43 36.68 0.12
N LEU A 621 -2.72 35.61 -0.26
CA LEU A 621 -1.66 34.99 0.54
C LEU A 621 -0.54 35.99 0.94
N GLU A 622 -0.12 36.84 0.02
CA GLU A 622 0.93 37.86 0.28
C GLU A 622 0.51 38.82 1.41
N GLN A 623 -0.70 39.37 1.34
CA GLN A 623 -1.21 40.25 2.38
C GLN A 623 -1.37 39.52 3.72
N ALA A 624 -1.84 38.28 3.69
CA ALA A 624 -1.95 37.45 4.89
C ALA A 624 -0.57 37.15 5.52
N GLN A 625 0.50 37.02 4.71
CA GLN A 625 1.87 36.90 5.23
C GLN A 625 2.33 38.20 5.90
N MET A 626 2.00 39.35 5.33
CA MET A 626 2.31 40.65 5.94
C MET A 626 1.58 40.83 7.28
N ASN A 627 0.29 40.49 7.32
CA ASN A 627 -0.51 40.51 8.55
C ASN A 627 0.12 39.66 9.67
N LYS A 628 0.67 38.50 9.33
CA LYS A 628 1.39 37.63 10.27
C LYS A 628 2.66 38.27 10.79
N LEU A 629 3.47 38.88 9.91
CA LEU A 629 4.70 39.55 10.32
C LEU A 629 4.39 40.74 11.22
N ASP A 630 3.37 41.53 10.89
CA ASP A 630 2.91 42.65 11.72
C ASP A 630 2.42 42.19 13.10
N ASP A 631 1.72 41.06 13.17
CA ASP A 631 1.31 40.44 14.44
C ASP A 631 2.52 40.07 15.31
N LEU A 632 3.57 39.49 14.74
CA LEU A 632 4.80 39.13 15.47
C LEU A 632 5.56 40.37 15.96
N ILE A 633 5.65 41.41 15.12
CA ILE A 633 6.28 42.69 15.46
C ILE A 633 5.53 43.35 16.62
N ALA A 634 4.19 43.38 16.55
CA ALA A 634 3.34 43.94 17.59
C ALA A 634 3.42 43.16 18.90
N GLN A 635 3.45 41.82 18.86
CA GLN A 635 3.55 40.97 20.06
C GLN A 635 4.89 41.12 20.78
N ALA A 636 5.99 41.16 20.03
CA ALA A 636 7.30 41.50 20.60
C ALA A 636 7.33 42.95 21.13
N GLY A 637 6.50 43.83 20.57
CA GLY A 637 6.46 45.25 20.90
C GLY A 637 7.73 45.95 20.43
N ILE A 638 8.11 45.71 19.17
CA ILE A 638 9.30 46.30 18.55
C ILE A 638 9.04 47.78 18.24
N CYS A 639 10.01 48.63 18.55
CA CYS A 639 10.01 50.05 18.23
C CYS A 639 11.34 50.49 17.57
N ALA A 640 11.39 51.74 17.11
CA ALA A 640 12.51 52.29 16.35
C ALA A 640 13.88 52.18 17.05
N THR A 641 13.91 52.20 18.37
CA THR A 641 15.15 52.17 19.15
C THR A 641 15.67 50.76 19.44
N ASP A 642 14.87 49.72 19.12
CA ASP A 642 15.19 48.36 19.49
C ASP A 642 16.24 47.73 18.56
N HIS A 643 17.10 46.89 19.14
CA HIS A 643 17.90 45.92 18.40
C HIS A 643 17.29 44.53 18.53
N VAL A 644 16.78 44.00 17.41
CA VAL A 644 16.04 42.75 17.31
C VAL A 644 16.94 41.62 16.83
N LEU A 645 16.85 40.47 17.47
CA LEU A 645 17.42 39.21 17.01
C LEU A 645 16.36 38.39 16.27
N ASP A 646 16.61 38.04 15.00
CA ASP A 646 15.76 37.15 14.21
C ASP A 646 16.42 35.76 14.08
N ILE A 647 15.92 34.80 14.84
CA ILE A 647 16.46 33.44 14.89
C ILE A 647 15.75 32.59 13.82
N GLY A 648 16.46 32.35 12.71
CA GLY A 648 15.92 31.65 11.55
C GLY A 648 15.17 32.59 10.61
N PHE A 649 15.81 33.68 10.15
CA PHE A 649 15.17 34.74 9.36
C PHE A 649 14.63 34.33 7.98
N GLY A 650 14.79 33.06 7.58
CA GLY A 650 14.35 32.54 6.29
C GLY A 650 14.92 33.35 5.12
N TRP A 651 14.05 33.88 4.27
CA TRP A 651 14.39 34.72 3.11
C TRP A 651 14.43 36.23 3.43
N GLY A 652 14.47 36.60 4.71
CA GLY A 652 14.67 37.97 5.18
C GLY A 652 13.40 38.83 5.31
N SER A 653 12.22 38.30 4.98
CA SER A 653 10.95 39.06 4.98
C SER A 653 10.58 39.63 6.35
N GLY A 654 10.80 38.87 7.43
CA GLY A 654 10.56 39.34 8.80
C GLY A 654 11.45 40.53 9.16
N ALA A 655 12.76 40.40 8.92
CA ALA A 655 13.73 41.46 9.12
C ALA A 655 13.40 42.73 8.31
N ILE A 656 13.11 42.58 7.00
CA ILE A 656 12.74 43.69 6.12
C ILE A 656 11.49 44.39 6.65
N ARG A 657 10.43 43.63 6.97
CA ARG A 657 9.17 44.20 7.46
C ARG A 657 9.34 44.92 8.79
N ALA A 658 10.12 44.37 9.73
CA ALA A 658 10.39 44.98 11.03
C ALA A 658 11.09 46.35 10.89
N VAL A 659 12.13 46.43 10.06
CA VAL A 659 12.84 47.70 9.82
C VAL A 659 11.95 48.71 9.07
N GLN A 660 11.20 48.28 8.06
CA GLN A 660 10.32 49.18 7.29
C GLN A 660 9.19 49.78 8.13
N THR A 661 8.63 49.02 9.06
CA THR A 661 7.47 49.44 9.86
C THR A 661 7.86 50.22 11.10
N THR A 662 9.03 49.95 11.68
CA THR A 662 9.41 50.52 12.98
C THR A 662 10.67 51.38 12.93
N GLY A 663 11.56 51.16 11.96
CA GLY A 663 12.89 51.76 11.93
C GLY A 663 13.93 51.09 12.84
N CYS A 664 13.62 49.93 13.44
CA CYS A 664 14.53 49.19 14.32
C CYS A 664 15.79 48.68 13.60
N ARG A 665 16.73 48.11 14.37
CA ARG A 665 17.86 47.34 13.84
C ARG A 665 17.61 45.85 13.98
N VAL A 666 18.00 45.04 12.99
CA VAL A 666 17.84 43.58 13.03
C VAL A 666 19.18 42.88 12.82
N THR A 667 19.44 41.86 13.65
CA THR A 667 20.47 40.85 13.38
C THR A 667 19.81 39.51 13.20
N GLY A 668 19.89 38.95 11.99
CA GLY A 668 19.36 37.65 11.64
C GLY A 668 20.45 36.57 11.63
N MET A 669 20.10 35.36 12.04
CA MET A 669 20.91 34.15 11.85
C MET A 669 20.19 33.05 11.06
N THR A 670 20.93 32.33 10.21
CA THR A 670 20.47 31.14 9.48
C THR A 670 21.57 30.09 9.36
N LEU A 671 21.17 28.83 9.21
CA LEU A 671 22.04 27.71 8.85
C LEU A 671 21.96 27.33 7.36
N SER A 672 21.19 28.06 6.55
CA SER A 672 21.07 27.83 5.11
C SER A 672 21.81 28.90 4.31
N LYS A 673 22.79 28.46 3.49
CA LYS A 673 23.56 29.36 2.62
C LYS A 673 22.68 29.98 1.54
N GLN A 674 21.75 29.20 0.97
CA GLN A 674 20.83 29.69 -0.05
C GLN A 674 19.91 30.78 0.50
N GLN A 675 19.36 30.57 1.71
CA GLN A 675 18.56 31.59 2.40
C GLN A 675 19.34 32.87 2.64
N LEU A 676 20.59 32.76 3.12
CA LEU A 676 21.45 33.92 3.33
C LEU A 676 21.67 34.70 2.03
N GLU A 677 21.96 34.02 0.93
CA GLU A 677 22.25 34.63 -0.37
C GLU A 677 21.07 35.48 -0.86
N GLU A 678 19.89 34.90 -1.04
CA GLU A 678 18.74 35.68 -1.53
C GLU A 678 18.18 36.64 -0.48
N ALA A 679 18.27 36.34 0.82
CA ALA A 679 17.90 37.33 1.84
C ALA A 679 18.80 38.56 1.76
N SER A 680 20.11 38.38 1.50
CA SER A 680 21.05 39.49 1.31
C SER A 680 20.68 40.32 0.09
N GLU A 681 20.39 39.68 -1.05
CA GLU A 681 19.92 40.39 -2.26
C GLU A 681 18.62 41.15 -2.03
N ARG A 682 17.68 40.58 -1.28
CA ARG A 682 16.39 41.20 -0.98
C ARG A 682 16.55 42.40 -0.04
N VAL A 683 17.41 42.30 0.97
CA VAL A 683 17.74 43.39 1.89
C VAL A 683 18.43 44.54 1.13
N GLU A 684 19.36 44.22 0.23
CA GLU A 684 20.03 45.19 -0.62
C GLU A 684 19.05 45.89 -1.56
N ARG A 685 18.19 45.13 -2.24
CA ARG A 685 17.14 45.67 -3.12
C ARG A 685 16.13 46.56 -2.36
N ALA A 686 15.88 46.28 -1.08
CA ALA A 686 15.05 47.09 -0.22
C ALA A 686 15.77 48.35 0.32
N GLY A 687 17.09 48.48 0.12
CA GLY A 687 17.90 49.60 0.61
C GLY A 687 18.15 49.57 2.12
N LEU A 688 18.10 48.39 2.76
CA LEU A 688 18.10 48.25 4.23
C LEU A 688 19.40 47.65 4.80
N SER A 689 20.46 47.54 4.00
CA SER A 689 21.73 46.90 4.41
C SER A 689 22.41 47.56 5.62
N ASN A 690 22.11 48.82 5.91
CA ASN A 690 22.65 49.53 7.09
C ASN A 690 21.92 49.18 8.40
N SER A 691 20.69 48.67 8.32
CA SER A 691 19.84 48.36 9.47
C SER A 691 19.67 46.86 9.71
N ILE A 692 20.03 46.01 8.74
CA ILE A 692 19.89 44.56 8.80
C ILE A 692 21.26 43.90 8.64
N THR A 693 21.66 43.10 9.63
CA THR A 693 22.86 42.25 9.58
C THR A 693 22.45 40.78 9.50
N LEU A 694 22.89 40.06 8.48
CA LEU A 694 22.56 38.63 8.30
C LEU A 694 23.80 37.77 8.52
N LEU A 695 23.68 36.73 9.35
CA LEU A 695 24.78 35.86 9.77
C LEU A 695 24.52 34.40 9.40
N PHE A 696 25.56 33.73 8.89
CA PHE A 696 25.58 32.29 8.73
C PHE A 696 26.14 31.62 9.99
N CYS A 697 25.31 31.47 11.02
CA CYS A 697 25.71 30.89 12.28
C CYS A 697 24.57 30.10 12.95
N ASP A 698 24.94 29.26 13.90
CA ASP A 698 23.99 28.54 14.74
C ASP A 698 23.63 29.40 15.94
N TYR A 699 22.33 29.47 16.29
CA TYR A 699 21.86 30.21 17.45
C TYR A 699 22.40 29.68 18.78
N ARG A 700 22.98 28.47 18.81
CA ARG A 700 23.65 27.87 19.97
C ARG A 700 25.07 28.38 20.15
N ASP A 701 25.71 28.85 19.09
CA ASP A 701 27.10 29.33 19.06
C ASP A 701 27.18 30.83 19.40
N LEU A 702 26.66 31.19 20.58
CA LEU A 702 26.55 32.59 21.01
C LEU A 702 27.85 33.04 21.68
N SER A 703 28.88 33.27 20.86
CA SER A 703 29.97 34.21 21.17
C SER A 703 29.54 35.68 21.03
N LEU A 704 28.28 35.93 20.64
CA LEU A 704 27.65 37.24 20.58
C LEU A 704 27.37 37.78 22.01
N PRO A 705 27.86 38.97 22.39
CA PRO A 705 27.53 39.56 23.69
C PRO A 705 26.02 39.84 23.77
N GLY A 706 25.34 39.29 24.78
CA GLY A 706 23.89 39.43 24.97
C GLY A 706 23.48 40.89 25.18
N ASN A 707 22.78 41.47 24.19
CA ASN A 707 22.39 42.88 24.16
C ASN A 707 21.17 43.16 23.25
N PHE A 708 20.30 42.19 23.01
CA PHE A 708 19.11 42.40 22.17
C PHE A 708 17.90 42.83 23.00
N ASP A 709 17.15 43.80 22.50
CA ASP A 709 15.91 44.27 23.14
C ASP A 709 14.77 43.28 22.91
N LYS A 710 14.76 42.65 21.73
CA LYS A 710 13.68 41.79 21.24
C LYS A 710 14.22 40.56 20.51
N VAL A 711 13.48 39.47 20.55
CA VAL A 711 13.74 38.26 19.77
C VAL A 711 12.50 37.90 18.96
N ILE A 712 12.68 37.57 17.68
CA ILE A 712 11.67 36.89 16.86
C ILE A 712 12.23 35.52 16.47
N SER A 713 11.39 34.50 16.51
CA SER A 713 11.69 33.19 15.95
C SER A 713 10.43 32.57 15.36
N CYS A 714 10.35 32.52 14.04
CA CYS A 714 9.14 32.11 13.33
C CYS A 714 9.31 30.69 12.76
N GLU A 715 8.59 29.71 13.31
CA GLU A 715 8.57 28.30 12.88
C GLU A 715 9.98 27.70 12.71
N MET A 716 10.87 28.08 13.64
CA MET A 716 12.24 27.54 13.74
C MET A 716 12.33 26.43 14.78
N ILE A 717 11.55 26.51 15.87
CA ILE A 717 11.67 25.61 17.03
C ILE A 717 11.42 24.13 16.66
N GLU A 718 10.72 23.89 15.56
CA GLU A 718 10.45 22.59 14.96
C GLU A 718 11.73 21.88 14.52
N ALA A 719 12.81 22.62 14.23
CA ALA A 719 14.12 22.07 13.89
C ALA A 719 15.00 21.77 15.11
N VAL A 720 14.56 22.12 16.33
CA VAL A 720 15.38 22.01 17.56
C VAL A 720 15.41 20.57 18.06
N GLY A 721 14.26 19.88 18.10
CA GLY A 721 14.13 18.56 18.72
C GLY A 721 13.88 18.61 20.22
N HIS A 722 13.14 17.61 20.74
CA HIS A 722 12.73 17.54 22.15
C HIS A 722 13.89 17.73 23.14
N GLU A 723 14.99 17.01 22.94
CA GLU A 723 16.16 16.99 23.84
C GLU A 723 16.90 18.33 23.91
N HIS A 724 16.65 19.24 22.95
CA HIS A 724 17.37 20.51 22.83
C HIS A 724 16.49 21.73 23.11
N LEU A 725 15.21 21.53 23.46
CA LEU A 725 14.32 22.63 23.87
C LEU A 725 14.91 23.46 25.01
N PRO A 726 15.50 22.88 26.09
CA PRO A 726 16.08 23.70 27.16
C PRO A 726 17.21 24.60 26.66
N ALA A 727 18.09 24.08 25.79
CA ALA A 727 19.19 24.85 25.22
C ALA A 727 18.69 26.01 24.35
N TYR A 728 17.58 25.82 23.63
CA TYR A 728 16.93 26.87 22.84
C TYR A 728 16.40 28.02 23.71
N PHE A 729 15.62 27.71 24.76
CA PHE A 729 15.13 28.77 25.65
C PHE A 729 16.25 29.45 26.45
N HIS A 730 17.27 28.71 26.88
CA HIS A 730 18.44 29.32 27.52
C HIS A 730 19.21 30.25 26.57
N ALA A 731 19.33 29.92 25.29
CA ALA A 731 19.96 30.81 24.31
C ALA A 731 19.18 32.12 24.15
N ILE A 732 17.84 32.07 24.06
CA ILE A 732 16.97 33.25 24.00
C ILE A 732 17.09 34.07 25.29
N GLY A 733 17.04 33.40 26.45
CA GLY A 733 17.20 34.01 27.76
C GLY A 733 18.54 34.75 27.90
N ARG A 734 19.65 34.19 27.38
CA ARG A 734 20.96 34.86 27.36
C ARG A 734 21.01 36.05 26.39
N ALA A 735 20.33 35.97 25.25
CA ALA A 735 20.37 37.00 24.22
C ALA A 735 19.59 38.28 24.60
N LEU A 736 18.47 38.14 25.30
CA LEU A 736 17.59 39.26 25.67
C LEU A 736 18.14 40.12 26.80
N LYS A 737 17.87 41.43 26.78
CA LYS A 737 18.00 42.31 27.95
C LYS A 737 16.88 42.05 28.97
N PRO A 738 17.09 42.31 30.27
CA PRO A 738 15.98 42.33 31.25
C PRO A 738 14.83 43.22 30.76
N GLY A 739 13.58 42.77 30.93
CA GLY A 739 12.38 43.43 30.38
C GLY A 739 12.15 43.22 28.87
N GLY A 740 13.11 42.64 28.15
CA GLY A 740 13.00 42.30 26.74
C GLY A 740 11.96 41.21 26.47
N ARG A 741 11.47 41.14 25.23
CA ARG A 741 10.42 40.18 24.82
C ARG A 741 10.86 39.32 23.65
N ALA A 742 10.46 38.04 23.66
CA ALA A 742 10.54 37.14 22.52
C ALA A 742 9.14 36.82 21.97
N ALA A 743 8.95 36.94 20.66
CA ALA A 743 7.78 36.41 19.96
C ALA A 743 8.19 35.17 19.16
N ILE A 744 7.63 34.02 19.52
CA ILE A 744 7.93 32.71 18.93
C ILE A 744 6.68 32.19 18.24
N GLN A 745 6.74 31.92 16.94
CA GLN A 745 5.70 31.17 16.23
C GLN A 745 6.13 29.71 16.13
N ALA A 746 5.26 28.78 16.48
CA ALA A 746 5.59 27.36 16.53
C ALA A 746 4.39 26.49 16.16
N ILE A 747 4.61 25.54 15.26
CA ILE A 747 3.73 24.41 15.07
C ILE A 747 3.85 23.52 16.31
N CYS A 748 2.71 23.24 16.95
CA CYS A 748 2.66 22.47 18.18
C CYS A 748 1.87 21.18 18.03
N ASN A 749 2.34 20.14 18.70
CA ASN A 749 1.51 19.00 19.04
C ASN A 749 0.69 19.33 20.30
N PRO A 750 -0.60 18.96 20.37
CA PRO A 750 -1.37 18.99 21.61
C PRO A 750 -0.67 18.23 22.75
N ASP A 751 -0.73 18.79 23.97
CA ASP A 751 -0.03 18.27 25.15
C ASP A 751 -0.40 16.84 25.52
N ASP A 752 -1.67 16.46 25.37
CA ASP A 752 -2.19 15.12 25.68
C ASP A 752 -1.59 14.00 24.83
N ARG A 753 -1.01 14.34 23.68
CA ARG A 753 -0.41 13.37 22.73
C ARG A 753 1.10 13.51 22.57
N TYR A 754 1.72 14.49 23.23
CA TYR A 754 3.12 14.81 23.02
C TYR A 754 4.07 13.66 23.38
N ASP A 755 3.84 12.98 24.50
CA ASP A 755 4.66 11.83 24.93
C ASP A 755 4.64 10.69 23.92
N ALA A 756 3.47 10.40 23.35
CA ALA A 756 3.31 9.38 22.32
C ALA A 756 4.03 9.82 21.03
N TYR A 757 3.86 11.09 20.64
CA TYR A 757 4.53 11.68 19.48
C TYR A 757 6.06 11.58 19.59
N CYS A 758 6.65 11.94 20.73
CA CYS A 758 8.09 11.84 21.00
C CYS A 758 8.65 10.43 20.81
N ARG A 759 7.83 9.39 20.97
CA ARG A 759 8.21 7.97 20.86
C ARG A 759 7.87 7.36 19.51
N SER A 760 7.45 8.16 18.53
CA SER A 760 6.99 7.72 17.20
C SER A 760 7.58 8.56 16.06
N SER A 761 7.41 8.07 14.84
CA SER A 761 7.70 8.78 13.59
C SER A 761 6.46 8.79 12.71
N ASP A 762 6.35 9.77 11.81
CA ASP A 762 5.22 9.99 10.92
C ASP A 762 5.71 10.32 9.50
N PHE A 763 4.77 10.45 8.55
CA PHE A 763 5.11 10.79 7.16
C PHE A 763 5.97 12.06 7.05
N ILE A 764 5.71 13.07 7.88
CA ILE A 764 6.40 14.36 7.83
C ILE A 764 7.86 14.21 8.24
N ARG A 765 8.15 13.52 9.34
CA ARG A 765 9.52 13.27 9.83
C ARG A 765 10.32 12.33 8.93
N GLU A 766 9.64 11.44 8.21
CA GLU A 766 10.30 10.50 7.30
C GLU A 766 10.57 11.08 5.92
N GLN A 767 9.66 11.90 5.39
CA GLN A 767 9.68 12.31 3.99
C GLN A 767 9.96 13.80 3.79
N ILE A 768 9.48 14.68 4.67
CA ILE A 768 9.51 16.14 4.43
C ILE A 768 10.58 16.84 5.28
N PHE A 769 10.54 16.64 6.60
CA PHE A 769 11.45 17.25 7.56
C PHE A 769 12.15 16.17 8.41
N PRO A 770 13.18 15.49 7.85
CA PRO A 770 14.04 14.62 8.63
C PRO A 770 14.64 15.37 9.83
N GLY A 771 14.39 14.87 11.04
CA GLY A 771 14.80 15.53 12.30
C GLY A 771 13.80 16.56 12.85
N GLY A 772 12.78 16.96 12.09
CA GLY A 772 11.72 17.84 12.57
C GLY A 772 11.04 17.30 13.83
N HIS A 773 10.59 18.18 14.72
CA HIS A 773 9.93 17.82 15.97
C HIS A 773 8.98 18.91 16.43
N LEU A 774 7.69 18.62 16.48
CA LEU A 774 6.66 19.57 16.92
C LEU A 774 6.58 19.60 18.45
N PRO A 775 7.02 20.66 19.16
CA PRO A 775 6.89 20.75 20.61
C PRO A 775 5.43 20.85 21.04
N CYS A 776 5.13 20.64 22.32
CA CYS A 776 3.86 21.06 22.92
C CYS A 776 4.08 22.28 23.84
N VAL A 777 2.99 22.95 24.23
CA VAL A 777 3.08 24.17 25.05
C VAL A 777 3.68 23.87 26.42
N GLY A 778 3.25 22.78 27.07
CA GLY A 778 3.78 22.34 28.35
C GLY A 778 5.29 22.06 28.30
N ALA A 779 5.76 21.33 27.29
CA ALA A 779 7.18 21.05 27.12
C ALA A 779 8.02 22.31 26.86
N MET A 780 7.46 23.33 26.19
CA MET A 780 8.13 24.63 26.03
C MET A 780 8.22 25.39 27.34
N VAL A 781 7.15 25.38 28.16
CA VAL A 781 7.14 25.98 29.50
C VAL A 781 8.16 25.30 30.41
N ASP A 782 8.19 23.97 30.43
CA ASP A 782 9.16 23.20 31.22
C ASP A 782 10.60 23.47 30.75
N ALA A 783 10.83 23.54 29.44
CA ALA A 783 12.14 23.84 28.87
C ALA A 783 12.62 25.28 29.13
N ALA A 784 11.69 26.23 29.36
CA ALA A 784 12.01 27.61 29.69
C ALA A 784 12.43 27.80 31.15
N VAL A 785 12.21 26.81 32.03
CA VAL A 785 12.65 26.87 33.43
C VAL A 785 14.15 27.12 33.52
N GLY A 786 14.55 28.11 34.34
CA GLY A 786 15.95 28.51 34.52
C GLY A 786 16.51 29.46 33.44
N SER A 787 15.77 29.74 32.36
CA SER A 787 16.21 30.66 31.30
C SER A 787 15.97 32.15 31.61
N GLY A 788 15.23 32.47 32.68
CA GLY A 788 14.79 33.83 33.00
C GLY A 788 13.65 34.35 32.13
N LEU A 789 12.99 33.46 31.37
CA LEU A 789 11.83 33.77 30.54
C LEU A 789 10.54 33.37 31.26
N SER A 790 9.53 34.23 31.17
CA SER A 790 8.17 33.97 31.64
C SER A 790 7.18 34.04 30.48
N LEU A 791 6.25 33.10 30.43
CA LEU A 791 5.19 33.08 29.41
C LEU A 791 4.23 34.26 29.68
N SER A 792 4.02 35.10 28.67
CA SER A 792 3.24 36.34 28.78
C SER A 792 2.12 36.47 27.75
N GLY A 793 2.10 35.63 26.71
CA GLY A 793 1.05 35.61 25.70
C GLY A 793 1.02 34.30 24.92
N LEU A 794 -0.16 33.88 24.52
CA LEU A 794 -0.40 32.68 23.72
C LEU A 794 -1.58 32.91 22.78
N ARG A 795 -1.39 32.71 21.48
CA ARG A 795 -2.44 32.83 20.46
C ARG A 795 -2.37 31.66 19.48
N ASN A 796 -3.47 30.94 19.32
CA ASN A 796 -3.58 29.88 18.31
C ASN A 796 -3.98 30.47 16.95
N ILE A 797 -3.12 30.27 15.95
CA ILE A 797 -3.32 30.65 14.55
C ILE A 797 -3.49 29.44 13.61
N GLY A 798 -3.59 28.22 14.15
CA GLY A 798 -3.68 26.96 13.39
C GLY A 798 -4.69 26.97 12.22
N PRO A 799 -5.92 27.49 12.36
CA PRO A 799 -6.87 27.57 11.24
C PRO A 799 -6.38 28.37 10.04
N HIS A 800 -5.52 29.37 10.26
CA HIS A 800 -4.92 30.12 9.16
C HIS A 800 -3.88 29.28 8.40
N TYR A 801 -3.18 28.37 9.08
CA TYR A 801 -2.18 27.52 8.43
C TYR A 801 -2.83 26.55 7.44
N ALA A 802 -3.99 25.99 7.76
CA ALA A 802 -4.69 25.17 6.78
C ALA A 802 -5.04 25.95 5.50
N THR A 803 -5.45 27.21 5.64
CA THR A 803 -5.70 28.10 4.48
C THR A 803 -4.42 28.41 3.72
N THR A 804 -3.29 28.62 4.42
CA THR A 804 -1.97 28.78 3.80
C THR A 804 -1.55 27.54 3.01
N LEU A 805 -1.68 26.34 3.58
CA LEU A 805 -1.33 25.07 2.93
C LEU A 805 -2.20 24.78 1.72
N ARG A 806 -3.48 25.15 1.79
CA ARG A 806 -4.40 25.09 0.65
C ARG A 806 -3.92 25.97 -0.50
N ALA A 807 -3.53 27.21 -0.21
CA ALA A 807 -3.00 28.12 -1.22
C ALA A 807 -1.69 27.61 -1.83
N TRP A 808 -0.77 27.08 -1.02
CA TRP A 808 0.47 26.45 -1.51
C TRP A 808 0.19 25.22 -2.37
N ARG A 809 -0.73 24.35 -1.96
CA ARG A 809 -1.14 23.18 -2.74
C ARG A 809 -1.71 23.59 -4.10
N GLN A 810 -2.60 24.59 -4.12
CA GLN A 810 -3.17 25.11 -5.37
C GLN A 810 -2.07 25.67 -6.28
N GLY A 811 -1.13 26.44 -5.74
CA GLY A 811 0.03 26.95 -6.49
C GLY A 811 0.91 25.83 -7.06
N TRP A 812 1.18 24.79 -6.27
CA TRP A 812 1.96 23.62 -6.67
C TRP A 812 1.28 22.77 -7.75
N GLU A 813 -0.04 22.58 -7.62
CA GLU A 813 -0.83 21.82 -8.59
C GLU A 813 -0.96 22.57 -9.92
N ALA A 814 -1.16 23.89 -9.88
CA ALA A 814 -1.27 24.73 -11.08
C ALA A 814 0.05 24.82 -11.88
N ARG A 815 1.20 24.64 -11.21
CA ARG A 815 2.55 24.72 -11.82
C ARG A 815 3.25 23.37 -11.90
N LYS A 816 2.48 22.29 -12.10
CA LYS A 816 3.02 20.93 -12.28
C LYS A 816 4.07 20.88 -13.40
N ASP A 817 3.77 21.44 -14.56
CA ASP A 817 4.68 21.38 -15.72
C ASP A 817 5.98 22.16 -15.48
N ASP A 818 5.91 23.30 -14.78
CA ASP A 818 7.09 24.05 -14.36
C ASP A 818 7.96 23.24 -13.39
N ALA A 819 7.34 22.52 -12.44
CA ALA A 819 8.07 21.63 -11.52
C ALA A 819 8.77 20.49 -12.28
N LEU A 820 8.12 19.88 -13.26
CA LEU A 820 8.74 18.86 -14.10
C LEU A 820 9.90 19.44 -14.94
N ALA A 821 9.74 20.67 -15.44
CA ALA A 821 10.78 21.37 -16.20
C ALA A 821 12.02 21.72 -15.36
N LEU A 822 11.85 21.92 -14.04
CA LEU A 822 12.97 22.07 -13.09
C LEU A 822 13.70 20.74 -12.79
N GLY A 823 13.21 19.61 -13.31
CA GLY A 823 13.85 18.30 -13.15
C GLY A 823 13.29 17.44 -12.01
N TYR A 824 12.19 17.85 -11.36
CA TYR A 824 11.51 16.99 -10.38
C TYR A 824 10.66 15.94 -11.09
N ASP A 825 10.67 14.70 -10.58
CA ASP A 825 9.85 13.64 -11.14
C ASP A 825 8.40 13.67 -10.61
N ALA A 826 7.54 12.82 -11.18
CA ALA A 826 6.14 12.70 -10.74
C ALA A 826 6.02 12.26 -9.27
N THR A 827 6.97 11.46 -8.78
CA THR A 827 7.02 11.01 -7.37
C THR A 827 7.21 12.19 -6.43
N PHE A 828 8.17 13.06 -6.73
CA PHE A 828 8.46 14.27 -5.97
C PHE A 828 7.29 15.27 -6.04
N TRP A 829 6.68 15.42 -7.22
CA TRP A 829 5.47 16.24 -7.35
C TRP A 829 4.32 15.73 -6.48
N ARG A 830 4.05 14.41 -6.51
CA ARG A 830 3.04 13.76 -5.66
C ARG A 830 3.38 13.91 -4.17
N LYS A 831 4.66 13.81 -3.80
CA LYS A 831 5.13 14.00 -2.41
C LYS A 831 4.69 15.36 -1.84
N TYR A 832 4.95 16.46 -2.54
CA TYR A 832 4.56 17.79 -2.06
C TYR A 832 3.05 18.02 -2.09
N ARG A 833 2.36 17.49 -3.12
CA ARG A 833 0.89 17.49 -3.14
C ARG A 833 0.30 16.80 -1.90
N PHE A 834 0.82 15.61 -1.56
CA PHE A 834 0.37 14.86 -0.38
C PHE A 834 0.73 15.56 0.91
N TYR A 835 1.95 16.09 1.01
CA TYR A 835 2.41 16.85 2.17
C TYR A 835 1.48 18.02 2.51
N PHE A 836 1.18 18.88 1.54
CA PHE A 836 0.30 20.02 1.79
C PHE A 836 -1.10 19.58 2.20
N ALA A 837 -1.67 18.58 1.51
CA ALA A 837 -3.00 18.07 1.85
C ALA A 837 -3.02 17.40 3.25
N TYR A 838 -1.99 16.63 3.58
CA TYR A 838 -1.85 15.96 4.88
C TYR A 838 -1.78 16.97 6.03
N CYS A 839 -0.96 18.01 5.89
CA CYS A 839 -0.85 19.05 6.91
C CYS A 839 -2.10 19.94 6.96
N GLU A 840 -2.71 20.28 5.81
CA GLU A 840 -3.97 21.03 5.74
C GLU A 840 -5.05 20.33 6.57
N ALA A 841 -5.24 19.02 6.36
CA ALA A 841 -6.18 18.21 7.14
C ALA A 841 -5.82 18.14 8.63
N GLY A 842 -4.52 18.07 8.96
CA GLY A 842 -4.04 18.04 10.34
C GLY A 842 -4.34 19.31 11.13
N PHE A 843 -4.13 20.49 10.52
CA PHE A 843 -4.50 21.77 11.13
C PHE A 843 -6.02 21.95 11.19
N ASP A 844 -6.73 21.58 10.13
CA ASP A 844 -8.18 21.73 10.05
C ASP A 844 -8.89 20.96 11.18
N ALA A 845 -8.40 19.77 11.50
CA ALA A 845 -8.92 18.94 12.56
C ALA A 845 -8.33 19.24 13.95
N LYS A 846 -7.46 20.24 14.08
CA LYS A 846 -6.72 20.56 15.31
C LYS A 846 -5.89 19.40 15.83
N TYR A 847 -5.47 18.49 14.93
CA TYR A 847 -4.51 17.43 15.24
C TYR A 847 -3.09 17.99 15.38
N ILE A 848 -2.81 19.11 14.75
CA ILE A 848 -1.66 19.95 15.03
C ILE A 848 -2.13 21.39 15.16
N LEU A 849 -1.41 22.17 15.94
CA LEU A 849 -1.72 23.56 16.26
C LEU A 849 -0.61 24.45 15.71
N ASN A 850 -0.87 25.74 15.54
CA ASN A 850 0.19 26.72 15.34
C ASN A 850 -0.02 27.86 16.32
N MET A 851 0.98 28.13 17.14
CA MET A 851 0.91 29.07 18.24
C MET A 851 1.87 30.22 18.01
N GLN A 852 1.40 31.44 18.24
CA GLN A 852 2.26 32.58 18.51
C GLN A 852 2.36 32.77 20.02
N ILE A 853 3.58 32.77 20.54
CA ILE A 853 3.91 32.66 21.95
C ILE A 853 4.82 33.82 22.33
N THR A 854 4.44 34.60 23.34
CA THR A 854 5.23 35.74 23.82
C THR A 854 5.87 35.43 25.15
N TRP A 855 7.18 35.59 25.23
CA TRP A 855 7.98 35.43 26.44
C TRP A 855 8.54 36.77 26.88
N THR A 856 8.55 37.05 28.18
CA THR A 856 9.16 38.25 28.75
C THR A 856 10.32 37.86 29.65
N LYS A 857 11.48 38.49 29.47
CA LYS A 857 12.65 38.29 30.33
C LYS A 857 12.46 39.03 31.65
N THR A 858 12.45 38.31 32.75
CA THR A 858 12.30 38.88 34.09
C THR A 858 13.59 39.58 34.53
N GLU A 859 13.46 40.72 35.22
CA GLU A 859 14.58 41.32 35.98
C GLU A 859 14.93 40.41 37.17
N ALA A 860 16.21 40.21 37.47
CA ALA A 860 16.68 39.04 38.22
C ALA A 860 16.16 38.91 39.67
N THR A 861 15.99 37.64 40.08
CA THR A 861 15.87 37.09 41.45
C THR A 861 14.83 37.71 42.37
N GLN A 862 13.55 37.47 42.09
CA GLN A 862 12.67 37.08 43.19
C GLN A 862 12.72 35.55 43.28
N GLU A 863 13.01 35.03 44.47
CA GLU A 863 12.67 33.65 44.80
C GLU A 863 11.19 33.46 44.45
N VAL A 864 10.93 32.80 43.32
CA VAL A 864 9.58 32.34 43.02
C VAL A 864 9.29 31.29 44.06
N GLU A 865 8.47 31.67 45.04
CA GLU A 865 7.88 30.79 46.02
C GLU A 865 7.40 29.53 45.28
N HIS A 866 8.06 28.40 45.56
CA HIS A 866 7.84 27.17 44.83
C HIS A 866 6.36 26.81 44.86
N TYR A 867 5.68 26.93 43.73
CA TYR A 867 4.47 26.14 43.52
C TYR A 867 4.91 24.68 43.41
N ARG A 868 4.91 23.98 44.56
CA ARG A 868 5.06 22.52 44.62
C ARG A 868 3.79 21.91 44.01
N PRO A 869 3.86 21.21 42.87
CA PRO A 869 2.91 20.16 42.62
C PRO A 869 3.07 19.14 43.76
N ARG A 870 1.98 18.56 44.24
CA ARG A 870 2.01 17.53 45.29
C ARG A 870 3.04 16.46 44.94
N ALA A 871 3.85 16.14 45.94
CA ALA A 871 4.93 15.18 45.86
C ALA A 871 4.37 13.75 45.87
N ASP A 872 4.23 13.21 44.68
CA ASP A 872 4.16 11.77 44.44
C ASP A 872 4.77 11.49 43.08
N LEU A 873 6.11 11.53 43.04
CA LEU A 873 7.03 10.70 42.24
C LEU A 873 8.46 11.25 42.40
N GLN A 874 9.31 10.52 43.14
CA GLN A 874 10.74 10.83 43.25
C GLN A 874 11.48 10.47 41.95
N PRO A 875 12.38 11.33 41.43
CA PRO A 875 13.38 10.92 40.45
C PRO A 875 14.58 10.28 41.16
N ALA A 876 15.06 9.16 40.63
CA ALA A 876 16.27 8.49 41.08
C ALA A 876 17.50 9.15 40.43
N GLU A 877 18.20 9.98 41.19
CA GLU A 877 19.61 10.30 40.94
C GLU A 877 20.46 9.19 41.56
N ASP A 878 21.03 8.32 40.73
CA ASP A 878 22.25 7.56 41.02
C ASP A 878 22.72 6.84 39.75
N ALA A 879 23.43 7.58 38.89
CA ALA A 879 24.10 7.04 37.72
C ALA A 879 25.53 7.57 37.63
N CYS A 880 26.43 7.07 38.49
CA CYS A 880 27.82 6.83 38.11
C CYS A 880 28.61 6.05 39.19
N ARG A 881 28.28 4.77 39.40
CA ARG A 881 29.24 3.78 39.90
C ARG A 881 29.05 2.49 39.12
N MET A 882 30.08 2.09 38.37
CA MET A 882 30.09 0.81 37.65
C MET A 882 29.90 -0.33 38.65
N ASP A 883 28.87 -1.14 38.40
CA ASP A 883 28.48 -2.32 39.16
C ASP A 883 29.57 -3.42 39.06
N PRO A 884 30.03 -4.00 40.19
CA PRO A 884 30.91 -5.17 40.21
C PRO A 884 30.39 -6.39 39.42
N SER A 885 29.08 -6.47 39.17
CA SER A 885 28.46 -7.49 38.29
C SER A 885 28.86 -7.31 36.82
N LEU A 886 29.11 -6.07 36.39
CA LEU A 886 29.56 -5.75 35.04
C LEU A 886 31.03 -6.15 34.84
N GLN A 887 31.87 -6.03 35.87
CA GLN A 887 33.26 -6.52 35.84
C GLN A 887 33.33 -8.05 35.70
N GLY A 888 32.47 -8.79 36.40
CA GLY A 888 32.37 -10.25 36.24
C GLY A 888 31.86 -10.68 34.86
N GLN A 889 30.92 -9.91 34.29
CA GLN A 889 30.34 -10.17 32.97
C GLN A 889 31.30 -9.78 31.82
N ILE A 890 32.09 -8.72 31.97
CA ILE A 890 33.11 -8.32 30.99
C ILE A 890 34.22 -9.38 30.93
N VAL A 891 34.65 -9.91 32.08
CA VAL A 891 35.64 -11.01 32.14
C VAL A 891 35.09 -12.31 31.53
N GLN A 892 33.80 -12.61 31.71
CA GLN A 892 33.14 -13.76 31.06
C GLN A 892 32.97 -13.56 29.54
N CYS A 893 32.59 -12.37 29.09
CA CYS A 893 32.50 -12.05 27.66
C CYS A 893 33.87 -12.12 26.98
N VAL A 894 34.94 -11.67 27.65
CA VAL A 894 36.32 -11.84 27.15
C VAL A 894 36.73 -13.32 27.13
N TYR A 895 36.32 -14.12 28.12
CA TYR A 895 36.56 -15.57 28.13
C TYR A 895 35.82 -16.31 27.00
N PHE A 896 34.56 -15.95 26.70
CA PHE A 896 33.77 -16.51 25.60
C PHE A 896 34.22 -16.01 24.23
N PHE A 897 34.70 -14.77 24.13
CA PHE A 897 35.34 -14.23 22.92
C PHE A 897 36.64 -14.98 22.63
N LEU A 898 37.49 -15.21 23.63
CA LEU A 898 38.71 -16.01 23.49
C LEU A 898 38.38 -17.49 23.19
N ALA A 899 37.36 -18.08 23.81
CA ALA A 899 36.90 -19.44 23.49
C ALA A 899 36.36 -19.56 22.05
N GLY A 900 35.72 -18.51 21.53
CA GLY A 900 35.28 -18.41 20.13
C GLY A 900 36.44 -18.23 19.15
N VAL A 901 37.55 -17.60 19.56
CA VAL A 901 38.78 -17.44 18.75
C VAL A 901 39.64 -18.72 18.73
N VAL A 902 39.53 -19.58 19.75
CA VAL A 902 40.32 -20.84 19.89
C VAL A 902 39.83 -22.00 19.01
N VAL A 903 38.70 -21.88 18.31
CA VAL A 903 38.17 -22.90 17.38
C VAL A 903 38.43 -22.50 15.91
N SER A 904 39.62 -22.80 15.40
CA SER A 904 39.93 -22.78 13.95
C SER A 904 39.39 -24.08 13.31
N LYS A 905 38.86 -24.15 12.08
CA LYS A 905 38.99 -23.30 10.89
C LYS A 905 37.75 -23.49 9.98
N ARG A 906 37.36 -22.39 9.34
CA ARG A 906 36.73 -22.24 8.01
C ARG A 906 35.22 -22.13 7.77
N HIS A 907 34.27 -22.56 8.60
CA HIS A 907 32.84 -22.54 8.17
C HIS A 907 31.82 -21.82 9.06
N LEU A 908 32.24 -20.91 9.96
CA LEU A 908 31.30 -20.20 10.85
C LEU A 908 31.35 -18.66 10.80
N LEU A 909 31.94 -18.08 9.75
CA LEU A 909 31.89 -16.62 9.52
C LEU A 909 30.49 -16.11 9.10
N LEU A 910 29.52 -17.00 8.85
CA LEU A 910 28.13 -16.64 8.49
C LEU A 910 27.11 -16.82 9.63
N LEU A 911 27.50 -17.44 10.76
CA LEU A 911 26.57 -17.79 11.84
C LEU A 911 26.77 -16.97 13.13
N GLY A 912 27.90 -16.28 13.29
CA GLY A 912 28.11 -15.33 14.40
C GLY A 912 27.05 -14.20 14.48
N PRO A 913 26.70 -13.54 13.36
CA PRO A 913 25.66 -12.51 13.36
C PRO A 913 24.26 -13.06 13.68
N ALA A 914 23.94 -14.26 13.20
CA ALA A 914 22.64 -14.90 13.44
C ALA A 914 22.46 -15.33 14.90
N ALA A 915 23.52 -15.82 15.54
CA ALA A 915 23.51 -16.13 16.97
C ALA A 915 23.38 -14.85 17.81
N CYS A 916 24.13 -13.79 17.51
CA CYS A 916 24.01 -12.51 18.20
C CYS A 916 22.61 -11.87 18.02
N PHE A 917 22.01 -12.02 16.85
CA PHE A 917 20.65 -11.55 16.56
C PHE A 917 19.58 -12.36 17.31
N ALA A 918 19.72 -13.68 17.34
CA ALA A 918 18.85 -14.55 18.14
C ALA A 918 18.99 -14.27 19.65
N PHE A 919 20.20 -13.98 20.15
CA PHE A 919 20.45 -13.56 21.52
C PHE A 919 19.83 -12.19 21.84
N GLY A 920 19.87 -11.24 20.90
CA GLY A 920 19.21 -9.94 21.02
C GLY A 920 17.69 -10.07 21.11
N LEU A 921 17.09 -10.86 20.21
CA LEU A 921 15.66 -11.16 20.22
C LEU A 921 15.22 -11.90 21.48
N LEU A 922 16.05 -12.82 21.98
CA LEU A 922 15.77 -13.58 23.20
C LEU A 922 15.88 -12.71 24.46
N ARG A 923 16.86 -11.80 24.54
CA ARG A 923 16.96 -10.77 25.60
C ARG A 923 15.72 -9.89 25.62
N VAL A 924 15.25 -9.46 24.45
CA VAL A 924 14.05 -8.63 24.31
C VAL A 924 12.80 -9.41 24.70
N PHE A 925 12.69 -10.68 24.29
CA PHE A 925 11.56 -11.54 24.64
C PHE A 925 11.50 -11.85 26.15
N ILE A 926 12.64 -12.07 26.80
CA ILE A 926 12.76 -12.28 28.26
C ILE A 926 12.45 -10.98 29.01
N ALA A 927 13.03 -9.85 28.59
CA ALA A 927 12.73 -8.55 29.19
C ALA A 927 11.25 -8.20 29.03
N TRP A 928 10.66 -8.52 27.90
CA TRP A 928 9.25 -8.29 27.57
C TRP A 928 8.30 -9.18 28.39
N THR A 929 8.52 -10.50 28.44
CA THR A 929 7.72 -11.43 29.27
C THR A 929 7.87 -11.13 30.77
N ALA A 930 9.08 -10.79 31.24
CA ALA A 930 9.33 -10.41 32.64
C ALA A 930 8.70 -9.06 33.04
N SER A 931 8.51 -8.13 32.09
CA SER A 931 7.93 -6.82 32.35
C SER A 931 6.41 -6.77 32.14
N HIS A 932 5.84 -7.64 31.30
CA HIS A 932 4.43 -7.56 30.90
C HIS A 932 3.57 -8.74 31.36
N CYS A 933 4.13 -9.91 31.64
CA CYS A 933 3.34 -11.09 32.00
C CYS A 933 3.33 -11.41 33.52
N LEU A 934 4.20 -10.81 34.33
CA LEU A 934 4.25 -11.06 35.78
C LEU A 934 4.45 -9.76 36.59
N PRO A 935 3.38 -9.19 37.17
CA PRO A 935 3.45 -8.02 38.05
C PRO A 935 4.43 -8.19 39.23
N SER A 936 4.64 -9.42 39.68
CA SER A 936 5.43 -9.78 40.87
C SER A 936 6.94 -9.97 40.61
N PHE A 937 7.42 -9.85 39.36
CA PHE A 937 8.86 -9.98 39.07
C PHE A 937 9.65 -8.79 39.64
N ARG A 938 9.03 -7.59 39.70
CA ARG A 938 9.64 -6.39 40.29
C ARG A 938 9.92 -6.55 41.78
N SER A 939 9.06 -7.27 42.51
CA SER A 939 9.12 -7.44 43.97
C SER A 939 10.01 -8.60 44.46
N MET A 940 10.66 -9.35 43.56
CA MET A 940 11.60 -10.41 43.97
C MET A 940 12.93 -9.83 44.48
N THR A 941 13.52 -10.48 45.49
CA THR A 941 14.87 -10.11 45.96
C THR A 941 15.90 -10.33 44.86
N PRO A 942 17.02 -9.58 44.87
CA PRO A 942 18.09 -9.75 43.89
C PRO A 942 18.60 -11.20 43.80
N GLU A 943 18.70 -11.92 44.92
CA GLU A 943 19.07 -13.34 44.88
C GLU A 943 18.01 -14.19 44.17
N ALA A 944 16.72 -13.98 44.45
CA ALA A 944 15.64 -14.74 43.80
C ALA A 944 15.59 -14.50 42.28
N LYS A 945 15.84 -13.26 41.84
CA LYS A 945 15.99 -12.90 40.42
C LYS A 945 17.20 -13.60 39.79
N ALA A 946 18.32 -13.69 40.51
CA ALA A 946 19.52 -14.38 40.06
C ALA A 946 19.30 -15.90 39.90
N TRP A 947 18.60 -16.54 40.84
CA TRP A 947 18.25 -17.96 40.75
C TRP A 947 17.27 -18.26 39.61
N TRP A 948 16.25 -17.41 39.41
CA TRP A 948 15.29 -17.56 38.31
C TRP A 948 15.96 -17.41 36.95
N SER A 949 16.90 -16.46 36.84
CA SER A 949 17.72 -16.25 35.65
C SER A 949 18.66 -17.43 35.39
N ALA A 950 19.25 -18.02 36.43
CA ALA A 950 20.14 -19.18 36.32
C ALA A 950 19.40 -20.45 35.85
N ASP A 951 18.19 -20.70 36.36
CA ASP A 951 17.38 -21.85 35.97
C ASP A 951 16.88 -21.72 34.50
N LEU A 952 16.57 -20.50 34.05
CA LEU A 952 16.21 -20.21 32.66
C LEU A 952 17.41 -20.35 31.71
N VAL A 953 18.60 -19.93 32.13
CA VAL A 953 19.85 -20.11 31.39
C VAL A 953 20.21 -21.59 31.27
N HIS A 954 19.95 -22.41 32.29
CA HIS A 954 20.12 -23.86 32.22
C HIS A 954 19.20 -24.53 31.18
N LEU A 955 17.94 -24.06 31.07
CA LEU A 955 16.99 -24.52 30.07
C LEU A 955 17.46 -24.18 28.63
N LEU A 956 17.94 -22.95 28.44
CA LEU A 956 18.44 -22.45 27.15
C LEU A 956 19.76 -23.12 26.73
N TYR A 957 20.65 -23.40 27.68
CA TYR A 957 21.86 -24.19 27.43
C TYR A 957 21.52 -25.60 26.94
N GLY A 958 20.50 -26.25 27.52
CA GLY A 958 20.02 -27.56 27.06
C GLY A 958 19.49 -27.53 25.62
N LEU A 959 18.78 -26.47 25.24
CA LEU A 959 18.27 -26.26 23.89
C LEU A 959 19.41 -26.02 22.89
N MET A 960 20.38 -25.17 23.24
CA MET A 960 21.54 -24.88 22.39
C MET A 960 22.47 -26.08 22.23
N ALA A 961 22.67 -26.87 23.30
CA ALA A 961 23.44 -28.12 23.23
C ALA A 961 22.76 -29.14 22.31
N ALA A 962 21.42 -29.21 22.31
CA ALA A 962 20.67 -30.06 21.39
C ALA A 962 20.80 -29.59 19.93
N VAL A 963 20.68 -28.28 19.66
CA VAL A 963 20.83 -27.71 18.31
C VAL A 963 22.27 -27.83 17.79
N ALA A 964 23.27 -27.63 18.65
CA ALA A 964 24.68 -27.81 18.32
C ALA A 964 25.03 -29.28 18.05
N ALA A 965 24.47 -30.23 18.82
CA ALA A 965 24.61 -31.66 18.57
C ALA A 965 23.99 -32.07 17.23
N VAL A 966 22.79 -31.55 16.90
CA VAL A 966 22.14 -31.76 15.60
C VAL A 966 22.97 -31.18 14.45
N SER A 967 23.48 -29.95 14.61
CA SER A 967 24.28 -29.29 13.57
C SER A 967 25.61 -30.00 13.35
N TYR A 968 26.24 -30.51 14.42
CA TYR A 968 27.46 -31.32 14.33
C TYR A 968 27.20 -32.66 13.63
N LEU A 969 26.10 -33.35 13.92
CA LEU A 969 25.73 -34.63 13.28
C LEU A 969 25.34 -34.48 11.80
N VAL A 970 24.65 -33.39 11.45
CA VAL A 970 24.29 -33.05 10.05
C VAL A 970 25.54 -32.67 9.26
N ALA A 971 26.45 -31.89 9.85
CA ALA A 971 27.68 -31.46 9.18
C ALA A 971 28.74 -32.57 9.05
N SER A 972 28.69 -33.59 9.92
CA SER A 972 29.61 -34.74 9.88
C SER A 972 29.09 -35.93 9.07
N GLY A 973 27.94 -35.79 8.40
CA GLY A 973 27.40 -36.82 7.49
C GLY A 973 27.13 -38.18 8.15
N GLY A 974 26.95 -38.21 9.48
CA GLY A 974 26.82 -39.46 10.24
C GLY A 974 28.14 -40.22 10.48
N HIS A 975 29.30 -39.71 10.09
CA HIS A 975 30.59 -40.42 10.25
C HIS A 975 31.34 -40.13 11.56
N ALA A 976 30.83 -39.26 12.44
CA ALA A 976 31.53 -38.89 13.69
C ALA A 976 31.35 -39.88 14.86
N LEU A 977 30.60 -40.97 14.65
CA LEU A 977 30.54 -42.11 15.57
C LEU A 977 30.90 -43.33 14.74
N ASP A 978 32.13 -43.83 14.88
CA ASP A 978 32.54 -45.17 14.42
C ASP A 978 31.71 -46.22 15.18
N LEU A 979 30.47 -46.39 14.76
CA LEU A 979 29.62 -47.51 15.13
C LEU A 979 29.43 -48.31 13.86
N ASP A 980 30.00 -49.51 13.85
CA ASP A 980 29.96 -50.48 12.75
C ASP A 980 28.58 -50.53 12.09
N TRP A 981 28.55 -50.14 10.83
CA TRP A 981 27.35 -49.76 10.12
C TRP A 981 26.71 -50.99 9.46
N GLN A 982 25.82 -51.67 10.18
CA GLN A 982 24.93 -52.69 9.58
C GLN A 982 23.46 -52.65 10.01
N ALA A 983 22.96 -51.59 10.67
CA ALA A 983 21.53 -51.43 10.94
C ALA A 983 20.95 -50.19 10.25
N GLU A 984 20.04 -50.45 9.30
CA GLU A 984 19.36 -49.50 8.40
C GLU A 984 18.65 -48.32 9.09
N ALA A 985 18.30 -47.32 8.27
CA ALA A 985 17.35 -46.18 8.33
C ALA A 985 16.36 -46.01 9.51
N ALA A 986 16.14 -47.01 10.36
CA ALA A 986 15.35 -46.93 11.58
C ALA A 986 15.92 -45.93 12.61
N GLY A 987 17.23 -45.79 12.77
CA GLY A 987 17.82 -44.89 13.79
C GLY A 987 17.52 -43.40 13.56
N LEU A 988 17.61 -42.92 12.32
CA LEU A 988 17.29 -41.53 11.96
C LEU A 988 15.78 -41.25 12.04
N LYS A 989 14.96 -42.24 11.64
CA LYS A 989 13.50 -42.15 11.70
C LYS A 989 13.00 -42.16 13.15
N VAL A 990 13.58 -43.00 14.00
CA VAL A 990 13.29 -43.06 15.44
C VAL A 990 13.67 -41.74 16.14
N LEU A 991 14.77 -41.09 15.75
CA LEU A 991 15.15 -39.79 16.31
C LEU A 991 14.27 -38.64 15.81
N ALA A 992 13.88 -38.67 14.53
CA ALA A 992 12.96 -37.70 13.94
C ALA A 992 11.54 -37.85 14.51
N ASP A 993 11.07 -39.09 14.70
CA ASP A 993 9.77 -39.40 15.31
C ASP A 993 9.77 -39.03 16.80
N ALA A 994 10.87 -39.23 17.52
CA ALA A 994 11.03 -38.74 18.90
C ALA A 994 11.02 -37.20 18.97
N LEU A 995 11.67 -36.51 18.03
CA LEU A 995 11.68 -35.05 17.94
C LEU A 995 10.32 -34.46 17.56
N VAL A 996 9.58 -35.12 16.65
CA VAL A 996 8.20 -34.75 16.28
C VAL A 996 7.26 -35.00 17.47
N CYS A 997 7.40 -36.13 18.17
CA CYS A 997 6.60 -36.42 19.37
C CYS A 997 6.89 -35.47 20.53
N ILE A 998 8.15 -35.07 20.76
CA ILE A 998 8.51 -34.09 21.80
C ILE A 998 8.00 -32.70 21.45
N SER A 999 8.13 -32.28 20.18
CA SER A 999 7.67 -30.97 19.70
C SER A 999 6.14 -30.88 19.64
N ALA A 1000 5.48 -31.96 19.21
CA ALA A 1000 4.03 -32.10 19.21
C ALA A 1000 3.48 -32.20 20.64
N GLY A 1001 4.18 -32.89 21.54
CA GLY A 1001 3.87 -32.93 22.98
C GLY A 1001 3.97 -31.55 23.63
N PHE A 1002 4.99 -30.76 23.28
CA PHE A 1002 5.16 -29.38 23.74
C PHE A 1002 4.07 -28.44 23.19
N CYS A 1003 3.77 -28.53 21.90
CA CYS A 1003 2.71 -27.73 21.27
C CYS A 1003 1.33 -28.12 21.79
N ALA A 1004 1.05 -29.42 21.94
CA ALA A 1004 -0.18 -29.91 22.52
C ALA A 1004 -0.31 -29.50 23.99
N PHE A 1005 0.75 -29.60 24.80
CA PHE A 1005 0.72 -29.16 26.19
C PHE A 1005 0.43 -27.66 26.32
N PHE A 1006 1.05 -26.80 25.50
CA PHE A 1006 0.81 -25.35 25.50
C PHE A 1006 -0.55 -24.96 24.92
N LEU A 1007 -0.98 -25.55 23.79
CA LEU A 1007 -2.32 -25.31 23.25
C LEU A 1007 -3.40 -25.80 24.23
N TRP A 1008 -3.20 -26.98 24.85
CA TRP A 1008 -4.15 -27.60 25.77
C TRP A 1008 -4.26 -26.85 27.11
N THR A 1009 -3.16 -26.30 27.64
CA THR A 1009 -3.18 -25.41 28.81
C THR A 1009 -3.86 -24.07 28.52
N ILE A 1010 -3.69 -23.52 27.32
CA ILE A 1010 -4.36 -22.28 26.89
C ILE A 1010 -5.86 -22.52 26.67
N ILE A 1011 -6.25 -23.66 26.09
CA ILE A 1011 -7.65 -24.01 25.80
C ILE A 1011 -8.42 -24.35 27.09
N LEU A 1012 -7.84 -25.10 28.03
CA LEU A 1012 -8.52 -25.49 29.27
C LEU A 1012 -8.60 -24.37 30.32
N HIS A 1013 -7.63 -23.46 30.35
CA HIS A 1013 -7.73 -22.25 31.19
C HIS A 1013 -8.95 -21.40 30.81
N ARG A 1014 -9.37 -21.44 29.53
CA ARG A 1014 -10.57 -20.74 29.07
C ARG A 1014 -11.87 -21.54 29.18
N LEU A 1015 -11.83 -22.88 29.29
CA LEU A 1015 -13.05 -23.69 29.11
C LEU A 1015 -13.50 -24.55 30.31
N TYR A 1016 -12.62 -25.11 31.17
CA TYR A 1016 -13.08 -26.01 32.25
C TYR A 1016 -12.20 -25.99 33.52
N ASN A 1017 -12.72 -25.41 34.60
CA ASN A 1017 -12.13 -25.42 35.95
C ASN A 1017 -12.01 -26.85 36.52
N GLN A 1018 -10.88 -27.53 36.32
CA GLN A 1018 -10.60 -28.88 36.87
C GLN A 1018 -9.37 -28.92 37.78
N SER A 1019 -9.30 -29.93 38.67
CA SER A 1019 -8.37 -29.96 39.82
C SER A 1019 -6.89 -30.34 39.49
N PRO A 1020 -5.89 -29.83 40.24
CA PRO A 1020 -4.45 -30.06 40.00
C PRO A 1020 -3.98 -31.52 40.09
N LEU A 1021 -4.73 -32.40 40.78
CA LEU A 1021 -4.36 -33.81 40.93
C LEU A 1021 -4.41 -34.58 39.60
N THR A 1022 -5.26 -34.12 38.68
CA THR A 1022 -5.42 -34.68 37.33
C THR A 1022 -4.24 -34.27 36.43
N MET A 1023 -3.72 -33.05 36.60
CA MET A 1023 -2.53 -32.57 35.87
C MET A 1023 -1.26 -33.37 36.21
N LEU A 1024 -1.08 -33.73 37.48
CA LEU A 1024 0.05 -34.53 37.95
C LEU A 1024 -0.01 -35.96 37.41
N HIS A 1025 -1.21 -36.59 37.42
CA HIS A 1025 -1.40 -37.94 36.89
C HIS A 1025 -1.05 -38.06 35.40
N TYR A 1026 -1.51 -37.13 34.55
CA TYR A 1026 -1.26 -37.19 33.11
C TYR A 1026 0.19 -36.89 32.72
N THR A 1027 0.85 -35.97 33.43
CA THR A 1027 2.27 -35.65 33.18
C THR A 1027 3.19 -36.81 33.56
N ILE A 1028 2.89 -37.50 34.67
CA ILE A 1028 3.59 -38.73 35.08
C ILE A 1028 3.35 -39.84 34.06
N LEU A 1029 2.09 -40.04 33.61
CA LEU A 1029 1.75 -41.07 32.62
C LEU A 1029 2.52 -40.86 31.30
N LEU A 1030 2.53 -39.64 30.77
CA LEU A 1030 3.19 -39.29 29.51
C LEU A 1030 4.71 -39.47 29.61
N SER A 1031 5.30 -39.10 30.75
CA SER A 1031 6.73 -39.26 31.01
C SER A 1031 7.13 -40.73 31.16
N TRP A 1032 6.30 -41.54 31.82
CA TRP A 1032 6.49 -42.98 31.95
C TRP A 1032 6.33 -43.72 30.63
N THR A 1033 5.34 -43.37 29.80
CA THR A 1033 5.17 -43.98 28.47
C THR A 1033 6.32 -43.65 27.54
N THR A 1034 6.89 -42.44 27.65
CA THR A 1034 8.06 -42.02 26.86
C THR A 1034 9.34 -42.72 27.34
N ALA A 1035 9.48 -42.95 28.65
CA ALA A 1035 10.61 -43.69 29.23
C ALA A 1035 10.53 -45.21 28.97
N ALA A 1036 9.32 -45.79 28.99
CA ALA A 1036 9.10 -47.21 28.74
C ALA A 1036 9.30 -47.62 27.27
N ALA A 1037 9.23 -46.66 26.33
CA ALA A 1037 9.40 -46.89 24.90
C ALA A 1037 10.87 -47.09 24.45
N TYR A 1038 11.86 -46.93 25.34
CA TYR A 1038 13.28 -46.95 24.96
C TYR A 1038 14.09 -48.01 25.71
N LYS A 1039 14.59 -49.02 24.97
CA LYS A 1039 15.60 -50.00 25.42
C LYS A 1039 16.85 -49.88 24.56
N SER A 1040 17.84 -49.07 24.96
CA SER A 1040 19.20 -49.15 24.41
C SER A 1040 20.24 -48.66 25.42
N GLU A 1041 21.50 -49.09 25.27
CA GLU A 1041 22.61 -48.95 26.24
C GLU A 1041 23.04 -47.51 26.57
N HIS A 1042 22.51 -46.48 25.88
CA HIS A 1042 22.74 -45.06 26.18
C HIS A 1042 21.67 -44.44 27.10
N THR A 1043 20.84 -45.27 27.72
CA THR A 1043 19.75 -44.91 28.64
C THR A 1043 20.13 -43.97 29.79
N PRO A 1044 21.32 -44.04 30.42
CA PRO A 1044 21.61 -43.24 31.61
C PRO A 1044 21.66 -41.73 31.33
N PHE A 1045 22.29 -41.29 30.22
CA PHE A 1045 22.47 -39.87 29.93
C PHE A 1045 21.15 -39.19 29.52
N LEU A 1046 20.33 -39.85 28.70
CA LEU A 1046 19.02 -39.33 28.30
C LEU A 1046 18.01 -39.34 29.46
N ALA A 1047 18.01 -40.39 30.29
CA ALA A 1047 17.21 -40.43 31.51
C ALA A 1047 17.62 -39.31 32.48
N CYS A 1048 18.92 -39.06 32.62
CA CYS A 1048 19.45 -37.94 33.41
C CYS A 1048 18.98 -36.57 32.90
N LEU A 1049 18.95 -36.37 31.58
CA LEU A 1049 18.49 -35.13 30.97
C LEU A 1049 16.98 -34.92 31.17
N LEU A 1050 16.19 -35.97 30.96
CA LEU A 1050 14.74 -35.96 31.16
C LEU A 1050 14.36 -35.72 32.62
N ILE A 1051 15.06 -36.37 33.56
CA ILE A 1051 14.85 -36.21 35.00
C ILE A 1051 15.25 -34.79 35.47
N SER A 1052 16.34 -34.23 34.91
CA SER A 1052 16.75 -32.84 35.14
C SER A 1052 15.70 -31.83 34.63
N GLN A 1053 15.14 -32.07 33.43
CA GLN A 1053 14.06 -31.24 32.88
C GLN A 1053 12.76 -31.36 33.69
N LEU A 1054 12.44 -32.55 34.22
CA LEU A 1054 11.31 -32.76 35.11
C LEU A 1054 11.45 -31.93 36.40
N HIS A 1055 12.67 -31.86 36.96
CA HIS A 1055 12.96 -31.06 38.14
C HIS A 1055 12.85 -29.55 37.87
N SER A 1056 13.35 -29.07 36.72
CA SER A 1056 13.17 -27.68 36.31
C SER A 1056 11.70 -27.31 36.12
N CYS A 1057 10.89 -28.20 35.54
CA CYS A 1057 9.44 -28.00 35.43
C CYS A 1057 8.75 -27.96 36.80
N LEU A 1058 9.13 -28.85 37.73
CA LEU A 1058 8.60 -28.85 39.10
C LEU A 1058 8.99 -27.59 39.88
N ASN A 1059 10.19 -27.04 39.67
CA ASN A 1059 10.62 -25.77 40.28
C ASN A 1059 9.86 -24.56 39.71
N ILE A 1060 9.64 -24.52 38.39
CA ILE A 1060 8.84 -23.48 37.75
C ILE A 1060 7.40 -23.55 38.26
N LEU A 1061 6.82 -24.75 38.37
CA LEU A 1061 5.50 -24.96 38.97
C LEU A 1061 5.45 -24.52 40.44
N HIS A 1062 6.45 -24.84 41.26
CA HIS A 1062 6.52 -24.39 42.66
C HIS A 1062 6.59 -22.86 42.77
N HIS A 1063 7.41 -22.20 41.95
CA HIS A 1063 7.52 -20.74 41.93
C HIS A 1063 6.22 -20.08 41.43
N LEU A 1064 5.61 -20.60 40.37
CA LEU A 1064 4.31 -20.14 39.88
C LEU A 1064 3.21 -20.32 40.94
N PHE A 1065 3.20 -21.44 41.67
CA PHE A 1065 2.24 -21.67 42.77
C PHE A 1065 2.51 -20.77 43.98
N GLY A 1066 3.76 -20.53 44.36
CA GLY A 1066 4.12 -19.60 45.43
C GLY A 1066 3.71 -18.15 45.12
N LEU A 1067 3.72 -17.78 43.85
CA LEU A 1067 3.29 -16.47 43.35
C LEU A 1067 1.75 -16.27 43.34
N MET A 1068 0.96 -17.34 43.44
CA MET A 1068 -0.50 -17.30 43.44
C MET A 1068 -1.16 -17.33 44.83
N GLN A 1069 -0.39 -17.28 45.93
CA GLN A 1069 -0.86 -17.37 47.33
C GLN A 1069 -2.03 -18.37 47.56
N PRO A 1070 -1.79 -19.69 47.48
CA PRO A 1070 -2.84 -20.66 47.70
C PRO A 1070 -3.19 -20.73 49.19
N SER A 1071 -4.46 -20.58 49.53
CA SER A 1071 -5.05 -20.70 50.88
C SER A 1071 -5.00 -22.11 51.49
N ARG A 1072 -4.05 -22.97 51.07
CA ARG A 1072 -3.95 -24.39 51.47
C ARG A 1072 -2.51 -24.79 51.88
N PRO A 1073 -2.13 -24.63 53.16
CA PRO A 1073 -0.76 -24.84 53.66
C PRO A 1073 -0.24 -26.29 53.55
N ARG A 1074 -1.13 -27.28 53.44
CA ARG A 1074 -0.73 -28.69 53.22
C ARG A 1074 -0.12 -28.93 51.84
N LEU A 1075 -0.61 -28.26 50.80
CA LEU A 1075 -0.10 -28.41 49.43
C LEU A 1075 1.31 -27.81 49.30
N GLN A 1076 1.53 -26.68 49.97
CA GLN A 1076 2.83 -25.99 49.98
C GLN A 1076 3.90 -26.83 50.70
N ARG A 1077 3.56 -27.47 51.84
CA ARG A 1077 4.46 -28.43 52.52
C ARG A 1077 4.80 -29.65 51.65
N ASN A 1078 3.83 -30.23 50.95
CA ASN A 1078 4.06 -31.40 50.10
C ASN A 1078 4.95 -31.06 48.90
N LEU A 1079 4.76 -29.89 48.27
CA LEU A 1079 5.62 -29.41 47.18
C LEU A 1079 7.06 -29.13 47.66
N GLN A 1080 7.21 -28.59 48.87
CA GLN A 1080 8.52 -28.33 49.47
C GLN A 1080 9.27 -29.64 49.82
N GLN A 1081 8.55 -30.66 50.29
CA GLN A 1081 9.11 -32.01 50.50
C GLN A 1081 9.49 -32.70 49.17
N LEU A 1082 8.68 -32.56 48.12
CA LEU A 1082 8.98 -33.05 46.77
C LEU A 1082 10.20 -32.36 46.14
N GLN A 1083 10.42 -31.06 46.41
CA GLN A 1083 11.64 -30.36 46.00
C GLN A 1083 12.89 -30.90 46.71
N LEU A 1084 12.81 -31.11 48.03
CA LEU A 1084 13.90 -31.69 48.82
C LEU A 1084 14.24 -33.12 48.39
N LEU A 1085 13.25 -33.92 48.01
CA LEU A 1085 13.44 -35.30 47.52
C LEU A 1085 13.91 -35.37 46.06
N SER A 1086 13.57 -34.40 45.23
CA SER A 1086 13.97 -34.40 43.81
C SER A 1086 15.36 -33.83 43.55
N LEU A 1087 15.91 -32.97 44.42
CA LEU A 1087 17.27 -32.42 44.22
C LEU A 1087 18.37 -33.52 44.17
N PRO A 1088 18.42 -34.51 45.09
CA PRO A 1088 19.40 -35.60 45.04
C PRO A 1088 19.21 -36.52 43.82
N VAL A 1089 17.96 -36.87 43.54
CA VAL A 1089 17.57 -37.82 42.48
C VAL A 1089 17.72 -37.22 41.08
N CYS A 1090 17.45 -35.93 40.92
CA CYS A 1090 17.39 -35.29 39.62
C CYS A 1090 18.59 -34.42 39.25
N CYS A 1091 19.39 -33.98 40.22
CA CYS A 1091 20.56 -33.14 39.95
C CYS A 1091 21.85 -33.84 40.33
N LEU A 1092 21.95 -34.40 41.54
CA LEU A 1092 23.21 -34.94 42.07
C LEU A 1092 23.56 -36.31 41.48
N ILE A 1093 22.63 -37.27 41.50
CA ILE A 1093 22.84 -38.64 40.98
C ILE A 1093 23.16 -38.62 39.47
N PRO A 1094 22.42 -37.88 38.63
CA PRO A 1094 22.75 -37.69 37.22
C PRO A 1094 24.13 -37.10 36.93
N GLN A 1095 24.52 -36.06 37.68
CA GLN A 1095 25.82 -35.40 37.49
C GLN A 1095 26.97 -36.32 37.94
N LEU A 1096 26.79 -37.11 39.00
CA LEU A 1096 27.75 -38.14 39.42
C LEU A 1096 27.87 -39.26 38.38
N ALA A 1097 26.76 -39.69 37.78
CA ALA A 1097 26.77 -40.69 36.71
C ALA A 1097 27.45 -40.17 35.43
N ALA A 1098 27.20 -38.92 35.04
CA ALA A 1098 27.85 -38.26 33.91
C ALA A 1098 29.35 -38.04 34.17
N LEU A 1099 29.73 -37.59 35.38
CA LEU A 1099 31.13 -37.44 35.77
C LEU A 1099 31.85 -38.79 35.75
N ARG A 1100 31.22 -39.85 36.27
CA ARG A 1100 31.76 -41.22 36.21
C ARG A 1100 31.95 -41.68 34.77
N SER A 1101 30.97 -41.40 33.89
CA SER A 1101 31.03 -41.74 32.46
C SER A 1101 32.17 -41.01 31.73
N ILE A 1102 32.35 -39.71 31.99
CA ILE A 1102 33.48 -38.93 31.46
C ILE A 1102 34.81 -39.51 31.95
N LEU A 1103 34.94 -39.76 33.26
CA LEU A 1103 36.16 -40.32 33.86
C LEU A 1103 36.49 -41.71 33.29
N SER A 1104 35.49 -42.52 32.93
CA SER A 1104 35.67 -43.86 32.34
C SER A 1104 36.01 -43.85 30.84
N HIS A 1105 35.90 -42.71 30.13
CA HIS A 1105 36.16 -42.61 28.69
C HIS A 1105 37.19 -41.52 28.35
N ARG A 1106 38.37 -41.60 28.99
CA ARG A 1106 39.49 -40.67 28.80
C ARG A 1106 39.94 -40.50 27.35
N THR A 1107 39.84 -41.56 26.54
CA THR A 1107 40.27 -41.59 25.14
C THR A 1107 39.31 -40.88 24.19
N ALA A 1108 38.06 -40.63 24.61
CA ALA A 1108 37.08 -39.88 23.81
C ALA A 1108 37.49 -38.41 23.62
N PHE A 1109 38.40 -37.89 24.45
CA PHE A 1109 38.92 -36.54 24.38
C PHE A 1109 40.34 -36.55 23.82
N ARG A 1110 40.49 -36.19 22.54
CA ARG A 1110 41.79 -36.19 21.84
C ARG A 1110 42.87 -35.26 22.44
N GLN A 1111 42.50 -34.25 23.22
CA GLN A 1111 43.47 -33.45 23.99
C GLN A 1111 43.14 -33.48 25.49
N GLN A 1112 44.17 -33.76 26.31
CA GLN A 1112 44.05 -33.89 27.75
C GLN A 1112 43.54 -32.62 28.46
N ALA A 1113 43.82 -31.43 27.92
CA ALA A 1113 43.31 -30.17 28.48
C ALA A 1113 41.78 -30.09 28.44
N TYR A 1114 41.15 -30.56 27.36
CA TYR A 1114 39.68 -30.56 27.22
C TYR A 1114 39.01 -31.54 28.17
N PHE A 1115 39.60 -32.71 28.38
CA PHE A 1115 39.14 -33.68 29.36
C PHE A 1115 39.10 -33.07 30.77
N TRP A 1116 40.19 -32.41 31.18
CA TRP A 1116 40.28 -31.81 32.51
C TRP A 1116 39.37 -30.59 32.69
N LEU A 1117 39.15 -29.79 31.64
CA LEU A 1117 38.17 -28.69 31.65
C LEU A 1117 36.73 -29.21 31.80
N ALA A 1118 36.36 -30.29 31.11
CA ALA A 1118 35.05 -30.91 31.24
C ALA A 1118 34.82 -31.48 32.66
N VAL A 1119 35.85 -32.14 33.22
CA VAL A 1119 35.83 -32.64 34.61
C VAL A 1119 35.70 -31.49 35.61
N ALA A 1120 36.45 -30.39 35.44
CA ALA A 1120 36.39 -29.23 36.31
C ALA A 1120 35.01 -28.53 36.28
N GLY A 1121 34.42 -28.38 35.08
CA GLY A 1121 33.08 -27.81 34.93
C GLY A 1121 32.00 -28.67 35.61
N MET A 1122 32.07 -30.00 35.49
CA MET A 1122 31.14 -30.89 36.16
C MET A 1122 31.30 -30.89 37.69
N LEU A 1123 32.54 -30.89 38.19
CA LEU A 1123 32.81 -30.80 39.64
C LEU A 1123 32.28 -29.49 40.22
N TRP A 1124 32.36 -28.39 39.47
CA TRP A 1124 31.81 -27.10 39.89
C TRP A 1124 30.27 -27.09 39.93
N MET A 1125 29.59 -27.70 38.95
CA MET A 1125 28.12 -27.88 38.98
C MET A 1125 27.67 -28.76 40.15
N LEU A 1126 28.41 -29.81 40.47
CA LEU A 1126 28.19 -30.66 41.65
C LEU A 1126 28.34 -29.86 42.95
N LEU A 1127 29.38 -29.04 43.06
CA LEU A 1127 29.60 -28.16 44.21
C LEU A 1127 28.46 -27.14 44.40
N MET A 1128 27.96 -26.56 43.32
CA MET A 1128 26.81 -25.63 43.36
C MET A 1128 25.52 -26.35 43.78
N SER A 1129 25.28 -27.54 43.26
CA SER A 1129 24.12 -28.38 43.64
C SER A 1129 24.16 -28.77 45.12
N CYS A 1130 25.34 -29.15 45.63
CA CYS A 1130 25.56 -29.44 47.05
C CYS A 1130 25.37 -28.19 47.95
N ARG A 1131 25.82 -27.01 47.50
CA ARG A 1131 25.58 -25.74 48.22
C ARG A 1131 24.09 -25.41 48.28
N LYS A 1132 23.34 -25.60 47.18
CA LYS A 1132 21.88 -25.40 47.11
C LYS A 1132 21.15 -26.34 48.10
N LEU A 1133 21.60 -27.61 48.19
CA LEU A 1133 21.07 -28.58 49.15
C LEU A 1133 21.28 -28.17 50.62
N ARG A 1134 22.45 -27.62 50.97
CA ARG A 1134 22.74 -27.08 52.32
C ARG A 1134 21.89 -25.86 52.66
N HIS A 1135 21.56 -25.03 51.66
CA HIS A 1135 20.76 -23.83 51.85
C HIS A 1135 19.27 -24.12 52.05
N LEU A 1136 18.78 -25.24 51.51
CA LEU A 1136 17.39 -25.70 51.62
C LEU A 1136 17.11 -26.53 52.88
N THR A 1137 18.14 -27.05 53.54
CA THR A 1137 18.03 -27.90 54.74
C THR A 1137 18.19 -27.22 56.13
N PRO A 1138 18.46 -25.92 56.33
CA PRO A 1138 18.90 -25.41 57.64
C PRO A 1138 17.80 -25.36 58.73
N LYS A 1139 16.55 -25.76 58.42
CA LYS A 1139 15.44 -25.82 59.39
C LYS A 1139 14.60 -27.11 59.36
N ALA A 1140 15.01 -28.14 58.62
CA ALA A 1140 14.28 -29.41 58.59
C ALA A 1140 14.87 -30.38 59.64
N ARG A 1141 14.26 -30.47 60.83
CA ARG A 1141 14.43 -31.65 61.70
C ARG A 1141 13.80 -32.85 60.98
N LEU A 1142 14.59 -33.57 60.18
CA LEU A 1142 14.23 -34.88 59.64
C LEU A 1142 14.50 -35.97 60.70
N PRO A 1143 13.61 -36.95 60.91
CA PRO A 1143 13.84 -38.05 61.84
C PRO A 1143 15.02 -38.93 61.38
N ALA A 1144 15.89 -39.28 62.32
CA ALA A 1144 17.21 -39.89 62.14
C ALA A 1144 17.22 -41.37 61.69
N ARG A 1145 16.28 -41.84 60.87
CA ARG A 1145 16.18 -43.28 60.52
C ARG A 1145 16.48 -43.68 59.08
N SER A 1146 16.98 -42.77 58.24
CA SER A 1146 17.53 -43.16 56.94
C SER A 1146 18.61 -42.17 56.51
N GLN A 1147 19.83 -42.40 56.98
CA GLN A 1147 21.02 -42.03 56.21
C GLN A 1147 21.47 -43.25 55.42
#